data_AF-A0A4Z2CGM4-F1
#
_entry.id   AF-A0A4Z2CGM4-F1
#
_cell.length_a   1.000
_cell.length_b   1.000
_cell.length_c   1.000
_cell.angle_alpha   90.00
_cell.angle_beta   90.00
_cell.angle_gamma   90.00
#
_symmetry.space_group_name_H-M   'P 1'
#
loop_
_entity.id
_entity.type
_entity.pdbx_description
1 polymer ?
#
loop_
_entity_poly.entity_id
_entity_poly.type
_entity_poly.pdbx_seq_one_letter_code
_entity_poly.pdbx_strand_id
1 'polypeptide(L)'
;MQRINILLTLLGAAGGETGARFQEVLLARMVEALTKKEEMMASPRDWVSTQAKKRQALQEGGTLRHTLWRHLQCVVTPLLASMVEVMDRFANLELLSDGNLSCGLVELWLNILADSQILDLTASQKPSKTDQEVLVQHYFVLDGEEHHCAAAFSWLLKMHLECLWEESEFIPAKQEGDDSRILQFVSSFNNGRLGRLFQTLSAEDKAQYGRHYLQDFLLLSLKIKTKDELMVFFRATSGCVSELQASMGVSSDLSPAWILAAARRFAPRLDALQHVLLLQPQLVTSITPQGSRQEMIEDILALGVCVEQAKSLLVTSLQECQEFVSRVEFLQPCLERAFGQKYRSLCSRGCLQELDSIRSLWHGVLGVASFIQHIIFKLPQSDSRLTKVALKHCNVYLKLTSESPDVRSVVTLERLIRILNSLHEECIHLDLRFGVSCPICFEEFTKPSVLPCQHITCLPCLQRYLPSHRRCPTCRMELPLNFNPTVSPNVEAALQQQAAIRDYCNGFFLEVVSRFCLSEGQQPAEGVVELLFSLLVFANGDVYRTRELTPFLQCVDNSPVVRSVLPKLLMQHSFDQVKVHIQTYLKNLEENLLSREDKTQLYLLFVNCFQDSLMCSEARETESKEQQRQADIRFLSRFARKQTPDRQEDHAEFLLHLAKLRICLNSAALQLEKAADQGRDDVDAQYLQQVKAVCEYSGNNWYRVYLLRAVHRLSGVDCVLSLMNCPQWRWVFPPELLRLQLMNPTSVDQFLCCGTSYQAVRNDVATFTLDPGAKDAVAKIEKLRGPQVSLLALALFRQITCRYKSQVAAIRPSEQERNRLENLLKGFRLNDYRDFCAALLSNQIGGAGSSLRVDAALSIQRQILLELLVHLDSVLLTGNLLLVPLKKIAFQPQTVTHSFLPTMADNHTSEAREWLKKEKLQKYYCANGHPCFVGECGKPVVLAKCPDCGQPIGGLNHHAVQGFTTDTRLGDQTRTGHILGEAYRRSDAPERQMLYAHSCILRLLTHLAMIQGAIRNQRSVAEMIHPRPADVTGFLWNHLEKDMRVLGRALDQNLDNTAITVHLILRACAEGTIGDLPEHVLLSHMHTHC
;
A
#
# COMPACT_ATOMS: atom_id res chain seq x y z
N MET A 1 19.82 -21.44 -46.01
CA MET A 1 19.75 -21.93 -47.41
C MET A 1 18.53 -21.37 -48.15
N GLN A 2 17.33 -21.40 -47.58
CA GLN A 2 16.09 -20.89 -48.21
C GLN A 2 16.20 -19.43 -48.69
N ARG A 3 16.69 -18.51 -47.86
CA ARG A 3 17.01 -17.11 -48.26
C ARG A 3 17.85 -17.01 -49.54
N ILE A 4 18.87 -17.85 -49.66
CA ILE A 4 19.77 -17.85 -50.82
C ILE A 4 19.02 -18.29 -52.08
N ASN A 5 18.17 -19.33 -51.97
CA ASN A 5 17.37 -19.80 -53.10
C ASN A 5 16.37 -18.73 -53.58
N ILE A 6 15.68 -18.07 -52.64
CA ILE A 6 14.73 -17.00 -52.96
C ILE A 6 15.46 -15.83 -53.63
N LEU A 7 16.56 -15.34 -53.03
CA LEU A 7 17.33 -14.23 -53.59
C LEU A 7 17.93 -14.57 -54.96
N LEU A 8 18.49 -15.77 -55.16
CA LEU A 8 19.02 -16.18 -56.47
C LEU A 8 17.92 -16.28 -57.54
N THR A 9 16.69 -16.62 -57.15
CA THR A 9 15.55 -16.68 -58.06
C THR A 9 15.12 -15.27 -58.45
N LEU A 10 14.96 -14.36 -57.48
CA LEU A 10 14.58 -12.96 -57.70
C LEU A 10 15.66 -12.16 -58.45
N LEU A 11 16.94 -12.45 -58.20
CA LEU A 11 18.09 -11.81 -58.86
C LEU A 11 18.49 -12.48 -60.18
N GLY A 12 17.88 -13.62 -60.52
CA GLY A 12 18.16 -14.39 -61.72
C GLY A 12 17.11 -14.17 -62.82
N ALA A 13 17.36 -14.74 -64.00
CA ALA A 13 16.42 -14.70 -65.13
C ALA A 13 15.09 -15.45 -64.86
N ALA A 14 15.04 -16.27 -63.82
CA ALA A 14 13.86 -17.04 -63.41
C ALA A 14 12.81 -16.21 -62.66
N GLY A 15 13.12 -14.99 -62.23
CA GLY A 15 12.23 -14.15 -61.42
C GLY A 15 11.10 -13.43 -62.17
N GLY A 16 11.05 -13.50 -63.51
CA GLY A 16 10.03 -12.84 -64.33
C GLY A 16 9.98 -11.31 -64.12
N GLU A 17 8.80 -10.71 -64.28
CA GLU A 17 8.59 -9.26 -64.09
C GLU A 17 8.82 -8.80 -62.64
N THR A 18 8.37 -9.59 -61.66
CA THR A 18 8.60 -9.32 -60.22
C THR A 18 10.09 -9.29 -59.89
N GLY A 19 10.87 -10.25 -60.40
CA GLY A 19 12.32 -10.29 -60.23
C GLY A 19 13.02 -9.10 -60.87
N ALA A 20 12.60 -8.68 -62.07
CA ALA A 20 13.16 -7.50 -62.73
C ALA A 20 12.95 -6.23 -61.90
N ARG A 21 11.72 -6.01 -61.38
CA ARG A 21 11.41 -4.85 -60.54
C ARG A 21 12.11 -4.94 -59.18
N PHE A 22 12.23 -6.13 -58.59
CA PHE A 22 12.99 -6.34 -57.36
C PHE A 22 14.47 -5.96 -57.53
N GLN A 23 15.10 -6.36 -58.64
CA GLN A 23 16.48 -6.01 -58.96
C GLN A 23 16.67 -4.50 -59.10
N GLU A 24 15.77 -3.84 -59.83
CA GLU A 24 15.78 -2.40 -60.01
C GLU A 24 15.69 -1.67 -58.66
N VAL A 25 14.71 -2.03 -57.84
CA VAL A 25 14.49 -1.43 -56.51
C VAL A 25 15.68 -1.69 -55.60
N LEU A 26 16.13 -2.94 -55.47
CA LEU A 26 17.27 -3.28 -54.61
C LEU A 26 18.53 -2.49 -55.02
N LEU A 27 18.83 -2.43 -56.31
CA LEU A 27 19.99 -1.70 -56.83
C LEU A 27 19.88 -0.20 -56.54
N ALA A 28 18.71 0.41 -56.75
CA ALA A 28 18.47 1.82 -56.44
C ALA A 28 18.70 2.11 -54.94
N ARG A 29 18.18 1.25 -54.05
CA ARG A 29 18.37 1.37 -52.60
C ARG A 29 19.83 1.19 -52.20
N MET A 30 20.56 0.29 -52.85
CA MET A 30 22.00 0.07 -52.62
C MET A 30 22.82 1.28 -53.02
N VAL A 31 22.51 1.89 -54.17
CA VAL A 31 23.14 3.13 -54.62
C VAL A 31 22.89 4.27 -53.64
N GLU A 32 21.66 4.42 -53.15
CA GLU A 32 21.33 5.46 -52.16
C GLU A 32 22.11 5.26 -50.84
N ALA A 33 22.14 4.03 -50.31
CA ALA A 33 22.86 3.72 -49.08
C ALA A 33 24.38 3.93 -49.23
N LEU A 34 24.95 3.57 -50.39
CA LEU A 34 26.35 3.86 -50.72
C LEU A 34 26.62 5.37 -50.80
N THR A 35 25.72 6.13 -51.41
CA THR A 35 25.85 7.59 -51.53
C THR A 35 25.89 8.25 -50.15
N LYS A 36 24.95 7.91 -49.26
CA LYS A 36 24.96 8.40 -47.86
C LYS A 36 26.24 7.99 -47.10
N LYS A 37 26.77 6.80 -47.37
CA LYS A 37 28.04 6.35 -46.77
C LYS A 37 29.23 7.15 -47.29
N GLU A 38 29.27 7.44 -48.59
CA GLU A 38 30.32 8.25 -49.22
C GLU A 38 30.32 9.70 -48.73
N GLU A 39 29.16 10.29 -48.40
CA GLU A 39 29.06 11.62 -47.79
C GLU A 39 29.81 11.73 -46.44
N MET A 40 29.94 10.62 -45.71
CA MET A 40 30.66 10.57 -44.43
C MET A 40 32.15 10.21 -44.58
N MET A 41 32.63 9.97 -45.81
CA MET A 41 34.03 9.62 -46.10
C MET A 41 34.83 10.86 -46.49
N ALA A 42 36.09 10.95 -46.05
CA ALA A 42 36.94 12.11 -46.34
C ALA A 42 37.36 12.23 -47.82
N SER A 43 37.47 11.11 -48.56
CA SER A 43 37.93 11.08 -49.96
C SER A 43 37.34 9.88 -50.74
N PRO A 44 36.01 9.82 -50.94
CA PRO A 44 35.33 8.64 -51.51
C PRO A 44 35.74 8.36 -52.97
N ARG A 45 36.04 9.41 -53.76
CA ARG A 45 36.42 9.28 -55.18
C ARG A 45 37.79 8.64 -55.42
N ASP A 46 38.65 8.58 -54.39
CA ASP A 46 40.02 8.08 -54.50
C ASP A 46 40.17 6.61 -54.12
N TRP A 47 39.07 5.86 -53.98
CA TRP A 47 39.11 4.48 -53.46
C TRP A 47 39.98 3.55 -54.32
N VAL A 48 39.99 3.69 -55.65
CA VAL A 48 40.85 2.90 -56.55
C VAL A 48 42.34 3.19 -56.28
N SER A 49 42.72 4.47 -56.19
CA SER A 49 44.09 4.88 -55.85
C SER A 49 44.50 4.40 -54.46
N THR A 50 43.58 4.49 -53.51
CA THR A 50 43.77 4.07 -52.12
C THR A 50 43.98 2.56 -52.01
N GLN A 51 43.26 1.76 -52.80
CA GLN A 51 43.45 0.30 -52.85
C GLN A 51 44.72 -0.10 -53.59
N ALA A 52 45.07 0.58 -54.69
CA ALA A 52 46.31 0.34 -55.42
C ALA A 52 47.56 0.63 -54.57
N LYS A 53 47.47 1.52 -53.58
CA LYS A 53 48.57 1.81 -52.63
C LYS A 53 48.70 0.77 -51.51
N LYS A 54 47.72 -0.11 -51.31
CA LYS A 54 47.73 -1.14 -50.25
C LYS A 54 48.45 -2.41 -50.73
N ARG A 55 49.74 -2.51 -50.41
CA ARG A 55 50.58 -3.68 -50.74
C ARG A 55 49.94 -5.01 -50.32
N GLN A 56 49.36 -5.08 -49.13
CA GLN A 56 48.72 -6.29 -48.61
C GLN A 56 47.49 -6.70 -49.45
N ALA A 57 46.62 -5.76 -49.82
CA ALA A 57 45.44 -6.04 -50.64
C ALA A 57 45.81 -6.49 -52.07
N LEU A 58 46.91 -5.98 -52.63
CA LEU A 58 47.45 -6.44 -53.91
C LEU A 58 48.03 -7.86 -53.81
N GLN A 59 48.72 -8.18 -52.72
CA GLN A 59 49.25 -9.52 -52.48
C GLN A 59 48.14 -10.56 -52.27
N GLU A 60 47.08 -10.22 -51.53
CA GLU A 60 45.92 -11.09 -51.30
C GLU A 60 45.02 -11.23 -52.54
N GLY A 61 44.98 -10.23 -53.42
CA GLY A 61 44.18 -10.25 -54.65
C GLY A 61 44.91 -10.77 -55.89
N GLY A 62 46.25 -10.80 -55.89
CA GLY A 62 47.10 -11.26 -57.01
C GLY A 62 47.14 -10.32 -58.21
N THR A 63 45.98 -9.90 -58.74
CA THR A 63 45.86 -8.93 -59.84
C THR A 63 45.11 -7.69 -59.39
N LEU A 64 45.41 -6.51 -59.98
CA LEU A 64 44.71 -5.26 -59.64
C LEU A 64 43.19 -5.39 -59.83
N ARG A 65 42.73 -6.02 -60.92
CA ARG A 65 41.29 -6.23 -61.18
C ARG A 65 40.63 -7.04 -60.07
N HIS A 66 41.27 -8.11 -59.61
CA HIS A 66 40.73 -8.96 -58.55
C HIS A 66 40.80 -8.27 -57.19
N THR A 67 41.86 -7.50 -56.89
CA THR A 67 41.94 -6.66 -55.68
C THR A 67 40.82 -5.61 -55.63
N LEU A 68 40.55 -4.92 -56.75
CA LEU A 68 39.45 -3.93 -56.82
C LEU A 68 38.08 -4.61 -56.67
N TRP A 69 37.89 -5.78 -57.28
CA TRP A 69 36.66 -6.56 -57.14
C TRP A 69 36.42 -7.03 -55.70
N ARG A 70 37.45 -7.59 -55.04
CA ARG A 70 37.37 -7.97 -53.62
C ARG A 70 37.05 -6.76 -52.74
N HIS A 71 37.62 -5.60 -53.04
CA HIS A 71 37.30 -4.38 -52.28
C HIS A 71 35.83 -3.97 -52.46
N LEU A 72 35.30 -4.00 -53.69
CA LEU A 72 33.88 -3.75 -53.94
C LEU A 72 33.00 -4.74 -53.18
N GLN A 73 33.34 -6.04 -53.18
CA GLN A 73 32.65 -7.04 -52.38
C GLN A 73 32.67 -6.68 -50.89
N CYS A 74 33.83 -6.32 -50.32
CA CYS A 74 33.93 -5.90 -48.92
C CYS A 74 33.09 -4.65 -48.58
N VAL A 75 32.87 -3.74 -49.54
CA VAL A 75 32.07 -2.53 -49.33
C VAL A 75 30.56 -2.84 -49.44
N VAL A 76 30.19 -3.70 -50.39
CA VAL A 76 28.81 -4.00 -50.74
C VAL A 76 28.19 -5.09 -49.86
N THR A 77 28.94 -6.14 -49.52
CA THR A 77 28.44 -7.29 -48.75
C THR A 77 27.81 -6.89 -47.41
N PRO A 78 28.38 -6.00 -46.57
CA PRO A 78 27.74 -5.59 -45.32
C PRO A 78 26.46 -4.79 -45.53
N LEU A 79 26.38 -3.99 -46.60
CA LEU A 79 25.17 -3.23 -46.96
C LEU A 79 24.07 -4.18 -47.43
N LEU A 80 24.41 -5.14 -48.30
CA LEU A 80 23.47 -6.16 -48.75
C LEU A 80 23.00 -7.03 -47.59
N ALA A 81 23.89 -7.41 -46.66
CA ALA A 81 23.52 -8.16 -45.46
C ALA A 81 22.55 -7.37 -44.56
N SER A 82 22.79 -6.06 -44.40
CA SER A 82 21.88 -5.17 -43.65
C SER A 82 20.52 -5.03 -44.35
N MET A 83 20.49 -4.98 -45.68
CA MET A 83 19.25 -4.97 -46.44
C MET A 83 18.48 -6.29 -46.30
N VAL A 84 19.16 -7.43 -46.41
CA VAL A 84 18.54 -8.75 -46.22
C VAL A 84 18.00 -8.90 -44.80
N GLU A 85 18.70 -8.37 -43.78
CA GLU A 85 18.20 -8.35 -42.41
C GLU A 85 16.85 -7.66 -42.29
N VAL A 86 16.71 -6.48 -42.90
CA VAL A 86 15.47 -5.71 -42.88
C VAL A 86 14.39 -6.34 -43.77
N MET A 87 14.76 -6.84 -44.95
CA MET A 87 13.83 -7.41 -45.92
C MET A 87 13.25 -8.75 -45.48
N ASP A 88 13.98 -9.50 -44.65
CA ASP A 88 13.64 -10.88 -44.28
C ASP A 88 13.37 -11.11 -42.79
N ARG A 89 13.15 -10.04 -42.00
CA ARG A 89 12.60 -10.20 -40.64
C ARG A 89 11.29 -10.98 -40.72
N PHE A 90 11.15 -12.00 -39.87
CA PHE A 90 9.99 -12.91 -39.89
C PHE A 90 9.75 -13.61 -41.25
N ALA A 91 10.84 -13.86 -42.00
CA ALA A 91 10.84 -14.53 -43.30
C ALA A 91 9.98 -13.83 -44.38
N ASN A 92 9.95 -12.50 -44.33
CA ASN A 92 9.17 -11.64 -45.22
C ASN A 92 9.55 -11.75 -46.71
N LEU A 93 10.69 -12.37 -47.09
CA LEU A 93 10.99 -12.68 -48.49
C LEU A 93 10.19 -13.87 -49.04
N GLU A 94 9.71 -14.78 -48.19
CA GLU A 94 8.90 -15.95 -48.62
C GLU A 94 7.59 -15.53 -49.30
N LEU A 95 7.07 -14.37 -48.92
CA LEU A 95 5.89 -13.74 -49.54
C LEU A 95 6.06 -13.49 -51.05
N LEU A 96 7.29 -13.31 -51.54
CA LEU A 96 7.58 -13.12 -52.97
C LEU A 96 7.79 -14.44 -53.72
N SER A 97 8.04 -15.55 -53.02
CA SER A 97 8.30 -16.86 -53.63
C SER A 97 7.10 -17.80 -53.63
N ASP A 98 6.21 -17.68 -52.64
CA ASP A 98 5.20 -18.71 -52.36
C ASP A 98 3.94 -18.61 -53.24
N GLY A 99 3.82 -17.57 -54.07
CA GLY A 99 2.70 -17.39 -55.01
C GLY A 99 1.33 -17.10 -54.35
N ASN A 100 1.29 -16.92 -53.03
CA ASN A 100 0.07 -16.73 -52.24
C ASN A 100 -0.44 -15.27 -52.20
N LEU A 101 0.36 -14.30 -52.67
CA LEU A 101 -0.02 -12.89 -52.74
C LEU A 101 -0.59 -12.53 -54.12
N SER A 102 -1.57 -11.63 -54.14
CA SER A 102 -2.04 -11.01 -55.38
C SER A 102 -0.96 -10.10 -55.99
N CYS A 103 -1.06 -9.81 -57.29
CA CYS A 103 -0.13 -8.88 -57.95
C CYS A 103 -0.08 -7.51 -57.25
N GLY A 104 -1.22 -7.02 -56.73
CA GLY A 104 -1.29 -5.76 -56.00
C GLY A 104 -0.51 -5.79 -54.68
N LEU A 105 -0.54 -6.90 -53.95
CA LEU A 105 0.22 -7.06 -52.70
C LEU A 105 1.72 -7.29 -52.92
N VAL A 106 2.09 -7.96 -54.01
CA VAL A 106 3.50 -8.05 -54.45
C VAL A 106 4.03 -6.67 -54.82
N GLU A 107 3.24 -5.87 -55.53
CA GLU A 107 3.60 -4.50 -55.87
C GLU A 107 3.71 -3.61 -54.63
N LEU A 108 2.81 -3.75 -53.66
CA LEU A 108 2.91 -3.07 -52.36
C LEU A 108 4.23 -3.39 -51.65
N TRP A 109 4.62 -4.67 -51.61
CA TRP A 109 5.89 -5.10 -51.01
C TRP A 109 7.07 -4.38 -51.64
N LEU A 110 7.12 -4.34 -52.98
CA LEU A 110 8.18 -3.67 -53.74
C LEU A 110 8.18 -2.15 -53.54
N ASN A 111 7.00 -1.53 -53.48
CA ASN A 111 6.86 -0.09 -53.26
C ASN A 111 7.28 0.33 -51.84
N ILE A 112 7.00 -0.49 -50.82
CA ILE A 112 7.50 -0.27 -49.46
C ILE A 112 9.03 -0.31 -49.45
N LEU A 113 9.64 -1.32 -50.09
CA LEU A 113 11.10 -1.41 -50.21
C LEU A 113 11.72 -0.21 -50.94
N ALA A 114 11.05 0.30 -51.95
CA ALA A 114 11.52 1.42 -52.78
C ALA A 114 11.52 2.78 -52.05
N ASP A 115 10.62 3.00 -51.08
CA ASP A 115 10.55 4.29 -50.37
C ASP A 115 11.60 4.38 -49.25
N SER A 116 12.57 5.26 -49.45
CA SER A 116 13.69 5.46 -48.54
C SER A 116 13.38 6.14 -47.22
N GLN A 117 12.22 6.78 -47.12
CA GLN A 117 11.74 7.41 -45.89
C GLN A 117 10.88 6.45 -45.06
N ILE A 118 10.31 5.42 -45.69
CA ILE A 118 9.56 4.36 -45.00
C ILE A 118 10.52 3.34 -44.37
N LEU A 119 11.51 2.89 -45.15
CA LEU A 119 12.55 1.97 -44.69
C LEU A 119 13.89 2.68 -44.61
N ASP A 120 14.20 3.33 -43.49
CA ASP A 120 15.51 3.96 -43.33
C ASP A 120 16.60 2.91 -43.08
N LEU A 121 17.66 2.98 -43.89
CA LEU A 121 18.78 2.04 -43.91
C LEU A 121 20.05 2.70 -43.38
N THR A 122 19.95 3.61 -42.40
CA THR A 122 21.13 4.14 -41.70
C THR A 122 21.88 2.99 -41.05
N ALA A 123 22.88 2.48 -41.77
CA ALA A 123 23.71 1.37 -41.35
C ALA A 123 24.22 1.62 -39.93
N SER A 124 24.07 0.64 -39.04
CA SER A 124 24.65 0.66 -37.70
C SER A 124 26.14 0.97 -37.79
N GLN A 125 26.50 2.21 -37.48
CA GLN A 125 27.86 2.73 -37.55
C GLN A 125 28.63 2.25 -36.34
N LYS A 126 29.09 0.99 -36.36
CA LYS A 126 30.24 0.58 -35.55
C LYS A 126 31.36 0.14 -36.49
N PRO A 127 32.45 0.90 -36.61
CA PRO A 127 33.60 0.48 -37.39
C PRO A 127 34.34 -0.60 -36.60
N SER A 128 33.94 -1.86 -36.69
CA SER A 128 34.77 -2.93 -36.14
C SER A 128 34.58 -4.28 -36.84
N LYS A 129 35.70 -4.75 -37.42
CA LYS A 129 35.99 -6.08 -37.99
C LYS A 129 35.11 -6.55 -39.17
N THR A 130 35.76 -7.20 -40.11
CA THR A 130 35.23 -7.68 -41.39
C THR A 130 34.27 -8.87 -41.27
N ASP A 131 34.14 -9.47 -40.08
CA ASP A 131 33.30 -10.65 -39.80
C ASP A 131 32.26 -10.32 -38.74
N GLN A 132 31.23 -9.54 -39.11
CA GLN A 132 30.13 -9.19 -38.22
C GLN A 132 28.90 -10.05 -38.54
N GLU A 133 28.43 -10.82 -37.56
CA GLU A 133 27.16 -11.53 -37.65
C GLU A 133 26.00 -10.53 -37.58
N VAL A 134 25.10 -10.59 -38.56
CA VAL A 134 23.87 -9.80 -38.61
C VAL A 134 22.73 -10.70 -38.18
N LEU A 135 22.22 -10.47 -36.97
CA LEU A 135 21.09 -11.23 -36.42
C LEU A 135 19.80 -10.76 -37.08
N VAL A 136 19.16 -11.67 -37.83
CA VAL A 136 17.83 -11.46 -38.39
C VAL A 136 16.79 -12.04 -37.42
N GLN A 137 15.74 -11.27 -37.13
CA GLN A 137 14.61 -11.77 -36.33
C GLN A 137 13.97 -12.99 -37.02
N HIS A 138 13.79 -14.07 -36.24
CA HIS A 138 13.38 -15.39 -36.74
C HIS A 138 11.88 -15.47 -37.04
N TYR A 139 11.44 -16.61 -37.58
CA TYR A 139 10.05 -16.98 -37.88
C TYR A 139 9.11 -16.82 -36.67
N PHE A 140 7.81 -16.72 -36.94
CA PHE A 140 6.82 -17.03 -35.92
C PHE A 140 6.81 -18.53 -35.64
N VAL A 141 6.48 -18.93 -34.42
CA VAL A 141 6.39 -20.35 -34.04
C VAL A 141 4.99 -20.64 -33.55
N LEU A 142 4.28 -21.52 -34.26
CA LEU A 142 2.93 -21.97 -33.91
C LEU A 142 2.87 -23.49 -33.95
N ASP A 143 2.34 -24.09 -32.88
CA ASP A 143 2.26 -25.55 -32.71
C ASP A 143 3.62 -26.27 -32.85
N GLY A 144 4.72 -25.54 -32.58
CA GLY A 144 6.09 -26.04 -32.73
C GLY A 144 6.66 -25.93 -34.16
N GLU A 145 5.87 -25.44 -35.12
CA GLU A 145 6.28 -25.25 -36.51
C GLU A 145 6.65 -23.79 -36.80
N GLU A 146 7.63 -23.58 -37.68
CA GLU A 146 8.03 -22.25 -38.15
C GLU A 146 7.03 -21.71 -39.19
N HIS A 147 6.65 -20.45 -39.04
CA HIS A 147 5.70 -19.75 -39.90
C HIS A 147 6.27 -18.38 -40.29
N HIS A 148 6.24 -18.06 -41.59
CA HIS A 148 6.56 -16.71 -42.09
C HIS A 148 5.42 -15.72 -41.83
N CYS A 149 5.73 -14.42 -41.91
CA CYS A 149 4.71 -13.37 -41.83
C CYS A 149 3.72 -13.45 -42.99
N ALA A 150 2.42 -13.25 -42.72
CA ALA A 150 1.37 -13.30 -43.72
C ALA A 150 1.22 -11.99 -44.53
N ALA A 151 1.61 -10.85 -43.96
CA ALA A 151 1.54 -9.53 -44.57
C ALA A 151 2.94 -8.90 -44.73
N ALA A 152 3.11 -8.17 -45.83
CA ALA A 152 4.36 -7.50 -46.16
C ALA A 152 4.73 -6.48 -45.07
N PHE A 153 5.92 -6.63 -44.47
CA PHE A 153 6.49 -5.69 -43.50
C PHE A 153 5.61 -5.39 -42.27
N SER A 154 4.87 -6.37 -41.75
CA SER A 154 3.99 -6.20 -40.58
C SER A 154 4.67 -5.60 -39.34
N TRP A 155 5.93 -5.95 -39.07
CA TRP A 155 6.71 -5.39 -37.97
C TRP A 155 6.97 -3.89 -38.13
N LEU A 156 7.21 -3.43 -39.37
CA LEU A 156 7.47 -2.02 -39.68
C LEU A 156 6.19 -1.20 -39.51
N LEU A 157 5.07 -1.72 -40.02
CA LEU A 157 3.77 -1.07 -39.86
C LEU A 157 3.38 -0.93 -38.41
N LYS A 158 3.56 -1.98 -37.61
CA LYS A 158 3.30 -1.93 -36.18
C LYS A 158 4.11 -0.82 -35.52
N MET A 159 5.42 -0.77 -35.75
CA MET A 159 6.29 0.28 -35.19
C MET A 159 5.85 1.68 -35.62
N HIS A 160 5.52 1.87 -36.90
CA HIS A 160 5.07 3.17 -37.40
C HIS A 160 3.74 3.62 -36.77
N LEU A 161 2.77 2.70 -36.68
CA LEU A 161 1.47 2.97 -36.08
C LEU A 161 1.58 3.23 -34.56
N GLU A 162 2.48 2.54 -33.86
CA GLU A 162 2.76 2.81 -32.44
C GLU A 162 3.35 4.21 -32.24
N CYS A 163 4.31 4.62 -33.08
CA CYS A 163 4.85 5.99 -33.04
C CYS A 163 3.74 7.03 -33.29
N LEU A 164 2.91 6.84 -34.32
CA LEU A 164 1.78 7.74 -34.62
C LEU A 164 0.75 7.80 -33.48
N TRP A 165 0.52 6.67 -32.79
CA TRP A 165 -0.37 6.61 -31.64
C TRP A 165 0.18 7.40 -30.46
N GLU A 166 1.48 7.28 -30.17
CA GLU A 166 2.17 8.06 -29.13
C GLU A 166 2.17 9.56 -29.45
N GLU A 167 2.47 9.94 -30.69
CA GLU A 167 2.41 11.33 -31.14
C GLU A 167 1.01 11.95 -30.95
N SER A 168 -0.05 11.16 -31.14
CA SER A 168 -1.43 11.61 -30.95
C SER A 168 -1.76 12.00 -29.50
N GLU A 169 -0.97 11.57 -28.50
CA GLU A 169 -1.15 11.95 -27.09
C GLU A 169 -0.76 13.39 -26.80
N PHE A 170 0.13 13.95 -27.63
CA PHE A 170 0.69 15.29 -27.45
C PHE A 170 -0.04 16.36 -28.28
N ILE A 171 -1.06 15.98 -29.04
CA ILE A 171 -1.85 16.92 -29.84
C ILE A 171 -2.95 17.52 -28.95
N PRO A 172 -3.01 18.86 -28.78
CA PRO A 172 -4.06 19.49 -27.98
C PRO A 172 -5.43 19.28 -28.63
N ALA A 173 -6.24 18.41 -28.03
CA ALA A 173 -7.60 18.12 -28.51
C ALA A 173 -8.48 19.37 -28.36
N LYS A 174 -9.14 19.79 -29.45
CA LYS A 174 -10.11 20.90 -29.44
C LYS A 174 -11.48 20.51 -28.87
N GLN A 175 -11.73 19.22 -28.68
CA GLN A 175 -12.93 18.65 -28.06
C GLN A 175 -12.50 17.52 -27.12
N GLU A 176 -13.04 17.51 -25.90
CA GLU A 176 -12.77 16.49 -24.89
C GLU A 176 -13.45 15.17 -25.31
N GLY A 177 -12.67 14.21 -25.83
CA GLY A 177 -13.16 12.84 -26.06
C GLY A 177 -12.17 11.93 -26.80
N ASP A 178 -12.00 10.70 -26.29
CA ASP A 178 -11.15 9.64 -26.86
C ASP A 178 -11.44 9.35 -28.34
N ASP A 179 -12.71 9.45 -28.75
CA ASP A 179 -13.15 9.10 -30.11
C ASP A 179 -12.61 10.08 -31.17
N SER A 180 -12.52 11.36 -30.83
CA SER A 180 -11.98 12.38 -31.75
C SER A 180 -10.49 12.13 -32.05
N ARG A 181 -9.74 11.68 -31.04
CA ARG A 181 -8.32 11.30 -31.15
C ARG A 181 -8.16 10.08 -32.06
N ILE A 182 -9.01 9.07 -31.91
CA ILE A 182 -8.94 7.86 -32.75
C ILE A 182 -9.17 8.20 -34.23
N LEU A 183 -10.17 9.01 -34.55
CA LEU A 183 -10.41 9.45 -35.94
C LEU A 183 -9.22 10.25 -36.49
N GLN A 184 -8.64 11.13 -35.68
CA GLN A 184 -7.45 11.89 -36.08
C GLN A 184 -6.26 10.95 -36.35
N PHE A 185 -6.02 9.97 -35.48
CA PHE A 185 -4.97 8.96 -35.66
C PHE A 185 -5.16 8.18 -36.97
N VAL A 186 -6.36 7.63 -37.22
CA VAL A 186 -6.67 6.90 -38.46
C VAL A 186 -6.49 7.78 -39.68
N SER A 187 -6.95 9.03 -39.62
CA SER A 187 -6.77 10.00 -40.72
C SER A 187 -5.30 10.34 -40.97
N SER A 188 -4.49 10.42 -39.92
CA SER A 188 -3.05 10.73 -40.01
C SER A 188 -2.30 9.60 -40.70
N PHE A 189 -2.62 8.35 -40.36
CA PHE A 189 -2.07 7.19 -41.08
C PHE A 189 -2.48 7.18 -42.55
N ASN A 190 -3.78 7.35 -42.84
CA ASN A 190 -4.30 7.32 -44.21
C ASN A 190 -3.71 8.43 -45.10
N ASN A 191 -3.43 9.60 -44.53
CA ASN A 191 -2.80 10.73 -45.24
C ASN A 191 -1.26 10.65 -45.28
N GLY A 192 -0.67 9.74 -44.51
CA GLY A 192 0.76 9.48 -44.45
C GLY A 192 1.34 8.90 -45.75
N ARG A 193 2.65 8.65 -45.76
CA ARG A 193 3.33 8.00 -46.91
C ARG A 193 2.85 6.55 -47.09
N LEU A 194 2.86 5.77 -46.01
CA LEU A 194 2.39 4.39 -46.00
C LEU A 194 0.91 4.31 -46.39
N GLY A 195 0.04 5.13 -45.79
CA GLY A 195 -1.39 5.15 -46.13
C GLY A 195 -1.66 5.41 -47.61
N ARG A 196 -0.89 6.29 -48.26
CA ARG A 196 -1.00 6.53 -49.72
C ARG A 196 -0.64 5.30 -50.56
N LEU A 197 0.33 4.48 -50.14
CA LEU A 197 0.61 3.20 -50.80
C LEU A 197 -0.54 2.20 -50.63
N PHE A 198 -1.22 2.19 -49.48
CA PHE A 198 -2.42 1.37 -49.31
C PHE A 198 -3.59 1.87 -50.17
N GLN A 199 -3.72 3.17 -50.41
CA GLN A 199 -4.80 3.73 -51.21
C GLN A 199 -4.80 3.25 -52.67
N THR A 200 -3.64 2.90 -53.24
CA THR A 200 -3.51 2.39 -54.62
C THR A 200 -4.02 0.96 -54.79
N LEU A 201 -4.26 0.24 -53.70
CA LEU A 201 -4.76 -1.13 -53.72
C LEU A 201 -6.27 -1.20 -53.99
N SER A 202 -6.69 -2.30 -54.62
CA SER A 202 -8.10 -2.64 -54.78
C SER A 202 -8.77 -2.88 -53.42
N ALA A 203 -10.11 -2.84 -53.37
CA ALA A 203 -10.84 -3.14 -52.13
C ALA A 203 -10.61 -4.58 -51.63
N GLU A 204 -10.45 -5.53 -52.57
CA GLU A 204 -10.15 -6.94 -52.26
C GLU A 204 -8.75 -7.08 -51.66
N ASP A 205 -7.74 -6.43 -52.26
CA ASP A 205 -6.36 -6.44 -51.75
C ASP A 205 -6.25 -5.79 -50.37
N LYS A 206 -6.98 -4.69 -50.13
CA LYS A 206 -7.05 -4.04 -48.80
C LYS A 206 -7.64 -4.98 -47.76
N ALA A 207 -8.73 -5.66 -48.08
CA ALA A 207 -9.38 -6.61 -47.19
C ALA A 207 -8.51 -7.86 -46.94
N GLN A 208 -7.78 -8.34 -47.95
CA GLN A 208 -6.84 -9.45 -47.81
C GLN A 208 -5.65 -9.05 -46.92
N TYR A 209 -5.04 -7.90 -47.20
CA TYR A 209 -3.93 -7.38 -46.41
C TYR A 209 -4.34 -7.15 -44.95
N GLY A 210 -5.51 -6.56 -44.72
CA GLY A 210 -6.06 -6.34 -43.38
C GLY A 210 -6.15 -7.63 -42.55
N ARG A 211 -6.64 -8.71 -43.16
CA ARG A 211 -6.72 -10.04 -42.51
C ARG A 211 -5.33 -10.61 -42.23
N HIS A 212 -4.41 -10.55 -43.20
CA HIS A 212 -3.04 -11.04 -43.00
C HIS A 212 -2.27 -10.23 -41.95
N TYR A 213 -2.42 -8.90 -41.98
CA TYR A 213 -1.81 -8.00 -41.01
C TYR A 213 -2.38 -8.20 -39.61
N LEU A 214 -3.68 -8.46 -39.46
CA LEU A 214 -4.26 -8.78 -38.15
C LEU A 214 -3.60 -10.04 -37.54
N GLN A 215 -3.40 -11.09 -38.36
CA GLN A 215 -2.72 -12.30 -37.91
C GLN A 215 -1.30 -11.98 -37.41
N ASP A 216 -0.51 -11.29 -38.23
CA ASP A 216 0.86 -10.94 -37.86
C ASP A 216 0.90 -9.98 -36.67
N PHE A 217 0.00 -9.02 -36.61
CA PHE A 217 -0.12 -8.06 -35.50
C PHE A 217 -0.32 -8.78 -34.17
N LEU A 218 -1.16 -9.82 -34.14
CA LEU A 218 -1.38 -10.64 -32.96
C LEU A 218 -0.13 -11.42 -32.57
N LEU A 219 0.56 -12.05 -33.53
CA LEU A 219 1.81 -12.77 -33.27
C LEU A 219 2.96 -11.85 -32.83
N LEU A 220 2.97 -10.59 -33.31
CA LEU A 220 3.93 -9.56 -32.92
C LEU A 220 3.61 -8.92 -31.56
N SER A 221 2.35 -8.98 -31.11
CA SER A 221 1.89 -8.28 -29.91
C SER A 221 1.66 -9.21 -28.72
N LEU A 222 1.32 -10.48 -28.98
CA LEU A 222 0.97 -11.48 -27.98
C LEU A 222 1.87 -12.71 -28.13
N LYS A 223 2.13 -13.41 -27.02
CA LYS A 223 2.93 -14.64 -26.99
C LYS A 223 2.07 -15.88 -27.29
N ILE A 224 1.41 -15.88 -28.45
CA ILE A 224 0.51 -16.96 -28.89
C ILE A 224 1.34 -18.18 -29.29
N LYS A 225 0.93 -19.38 -28.86
CA LYS A 225 1.67 -20.62 -29.13
C LYS A 225 0.94 -21.59 -30.06
N THR A 226 -0.38 -21.52 -30.13
CA THR A 226 -1.19 -22.48 -30.89
C THR A 226 -2.07 -21.79 -31.93
N LYS A 227 -2.40 -22.51 -33.01
CA LYS A 227 -3.31 -21.99 -34.05
C LYS A 227 -4.71 -21.73 -33.50
N ASP A 228 -5.18 -22.55 -32.57
CA ASP A 228 -6.50 -22.36 -31.98
C ASP A 228 -6.56 -21.08 -31.13
N GLU A 229 -5.51 -20.79 -30.36
CA GLU A 229 -5.38 -19.53 -29.59
C GLU A 229 -5.33 -18.32 -30.52
N LEU A 230 -4.58 -18.42 -31.62
CA LEU A 230 -4.54 -17.39 -32.66
C LEU A 230 -5.93 -17.11 -33.23
N MET A 231 -6.71 -18.15 -33.53
CA MET A 231 -8.07 -18.01 -34.06
C MET A 231 -9.03 -17.34 -33.07
N VAL A 232 -8.89 -17.59 -31.76
CA VAL A 232 -9.68 -16.91 -30.73
C VAL A 232 -9.34 -15.42 -30.70
N PHE A 233 -8.06 -15.04 -30.64
CA PHE A 233 -7.66 -13.63 -30.64
C PHE A 233 -7.95 -12.91 -31.95
N PHE A 234 -7.88 -13.61 -33.08
CA PHE A 234 -8.25 -13.08 -34.38
C PHE A 234 -9.71 -12.65 -34.40
N ARG A 235 -10.63 -13.51 -33.91
CA ARG A 235 -12.04 -13.17 -33.80
C ARG A 235 -12.28 -12.05 -32.80
N ALA A 236 -11.68 -12.14 -31.61
CA ALA A 236 -11.82 -11.12 -30.57
C ALA A 236 -11.43 -9.72 -31.06
N THR A 237 -10.26 -9.60 -31.69
CA THR A 237 -9.77 -8.31 -32.20
C THR A 237 -10.57 -7.83 -33.41
N SER A 238 -11.04 -8.73 -34.27
CA SER A 238 -11.97 -8.38 -35.36
C SER A 238 -13.31 -7.84 -34.81
N GLY A 239 -13.80 -8.44 -33.72
CA GLY A 239 -14.96 -7.97 -32.96
C GLY A 239 -14.72 -6.57 -32.39
N CYS A 240 -13.56 -6.32 -31.78
CA CYS A 240 -13.18 -4.98 -31.29
C CYS A 240 -13.16 -3.93 -32.41
N VAL A 241 -12.62 -4.25 -33.59
CA VAL A 241 -12.60 -3.33 -34.74
C VAL A 241 -14.02 -3.02 -35.20
N SER A 242 -14.86 -4.05 -35.33
CA SER A 242 -16.26 -3.88 -35.75
C SER A 242 -17.06 -3.05 -34.75
N GLU A 243 -16.87 -3.30 -33.45
CA GLU A 243 -17.51 -2.57 -32.36
C GLU A 243 -17.09 -1.10 -32.32
N LEU A 244 -15.79 -0.81 -32.51
CA LEU A 244 -15.25 0.54 -32.59
C LEU A 244 -15.80 1.31 -33.80
N GLN A 245 -15.83 0.68 -34.97
CA GLN A 245 -16.33 1.33 -36.19
C GLN A 245 -17.83 1.60 -36.11
N ALA A 246 -18.59 0.67 -35.52
CA ALA A 246 -20.02 0.83 -35.29
C ALA A 246 -20.32 1.98 -34.31
N SER A 247 -19.55 2.12 -33.22
CA SER A 247 -19.75 3.22 -32.26
C SER A 247 -19.44 4.60 -32.87
N MET A 248 -18.55 4.64 -33.86
CA MET A 248 -18.15 5.85 -34.58
C MET A 248 -18.96 6.12 -35.86
N GLY A 249 -19.86 5.21 -36.25
CA GLY A 249 -20.67 5.35 -37.48
C GLY A 249 -19.85 5.27 -38.78
N VAL A 250 -18.72 4.55 -38.78
CA VAL A 250 -17.83 4.42 -39.95
C VAL A 250 -18.11 3.10 -40.68
N SER A 251 -17.86 3.06 -42.00
CA SER A 251 -17.94 1.83 -42.79
C SER A 251 -16.92 0.79 -42.35
N SER A 252 -17.27 -0.50 -42.47
CA SER A 252 -16.36 -1.60 -42.15
C SER A 252 -15.05 -1.52 -42.95
N ASP A 253 -13.93 -1.44 -42.22
CA ASP A 253 -12.59 -1.35 -42.78
C ASP A 253 -11.57 -2.04 -41.87
N LEU A 254 -11.03 -3.20 -42.27
CA LEU A 254 -10.02 -3.92 -41.49
C LEU A 254 -8.60 -3.40 -41.79
N SER A 255 -8.38 -2.09 -41.73
CA SER A 255 -7.06 -1.51 -42.00
C SER A 255 -6.13 -1.56 -40.79
N PRO A 256 -4.79 -1.52 -40.99
CA PRO A 256 -3.81 -1.58 -39.91
C PRO A 256 -4.02 -0.54 -38.78
N ALA A 257 -4.46 0.67 -39.14
CA ALA A 257 -4.75 1.72 -38.15
C ALA A 257 -5.95 1.35 -37.26
N TRP A 258 -7.05 0.84 -37.85
CA TRP A 258 -8.20 0.40 -37.06
C TRP A 258 -7.88 -0.76 -36.13
N ILE A 259 -7.03 -1.71 -36.58
CA ILE A 259 -6.57 -2.83 -35.75
C ILE A 259 -5.81 -2.31 -34.51
N LEU A 260 -4.85 -1.40 -34.67
CA LEU A 260 -4.12 -0.84 -33.52
C LEU A 260 -5.04 -0.03 -32.62
N ALA A 261 -5.90 0.82 -33.18
CA ALA A 261 -6.83 1.65 -32.40
C ALA A 261 -7.78 0.78 -31.56
N ALA A 262 -8.34 -0.28 -32.14
CA ALA A 262 -9.18 -1.24 -31.44
C ALA A 262 -8.40 -2.00 -30.36
N ALA A 263 -7.20 -2.49 -30.68
CA ALA A 263 -6.36 -3.19 -29.70
C ALA A 263 -5.98 -2.29 -28.50
N ARG A 264 -5.73 -0.99 -28.73
CA ARG A 264 -5.44 -0.03 -27.66
C ARG A 264 -6.68 0.33 -26.85
N ARG A 265 -7.82 0.59 -27.50
CA ARG A 265 -9.09 0.93 -26.83
C ARG A 265 -9.61 -0.21 -25.97
N PHE A 266 -9.57 -1.44 -26.50
CA PHE A 266 -10.08 -2.65 -25.84
C PHE A 266 -8.99 -3.47 -25.14
N ALA A 267 -7.79 -2.90 -24.91
CA ALA A 267 -6.69 -3.58 -24.22
C ALA A 267 -7.12 -4.23 -22.89
N PRO A 268 -7.93 -3.58 -22.01
CA PRO A 268 -8.38 -4.23 -20.77
C PRO A 268 -9.18 -5.52 -20.98
N ARG A 269 -9.93 -5.62 -22.09
CA ARG A 269 -10.73 -6.80 -22.45
C ARG A 269 -9.84 -7.89 -23.06
N LEU A 270 -8.95 -7.52 -23.98
CA LEU A 270 -7.99 -8.44 -24.60
C LEU A 270 -7.01 -9.04 -23.58
N ASP A 271 -6.53 -8.22 -22.63
CA ASP A 271 -5.67 -8.66 -21.53
C ASP A 271 -6.40 -9.63 -20.59
N ALA A 272 -7.71 -9.44 -20.38
CA ALA A 272 -8.51 -10.37 -19.58
C ALA A 272 -8.64 -11.72 -20.29
N LEU A 273 -8.94 -11.73 -21.59
CA LEU A 273 -8.96 -12.96 -22.40
C LEU A 273 -7.62 -13.68 -22.35
N GLN A 274 -6.52 -12.95 -22.55
CA GLN A 274 -5.17 -13.50 -22.47
C GLN A 274 -4.88 -14.10 -21.10
N HIS A 275 -5.25 -13.42 -20.03
CA HIS A 275 -5.04 -13.92 -18.68
C HIS A 275 -5.84 -15.21 -18.43
N VAL A 276 -7.11 -15.28 -18.84
CA VAL A 276 -7.93 -16.51 -18.73
C VAL A 276 -7.31 -17.67 -19.50
N LEU A 277 -6.86 -17.44 -20.74
CA LEU A 277 -6.27 -18.49 -21.57
C LEU A 277 -4.89 -18.95 -21.06
N LEU A 278 -4.11 -18.06 -20.45
CA LEU A 278 -2.87 -18.42 -19.76
C LEU A 278 -3.14 -19.30 -18.52
N LEU A 279 -4.19 -18.99 -17.77
CA LEU A 279 -4.60 -19.77 -16.59
C LEU A 279 -5.20 -21.12 -16.99
N GLN A 280 -5.91 -21.18 -18.12
CA GLN A 280 -6.63 -22.37 -18.55
C GLN A 280 -6.63 -22.55 -20.08
N PRO A 281 -5.53 -23.06 -20.66
CA PRO A 281 -5.38 -23.19 -22.12
C PRO A 281 -6.45 -24.08 -22.79
N GLN A 282 -7.00 -25.06 -22.06
CA GLN A 282 -8.04 -25.95 -22.57
C GLN A 282 -9.37 -25.23 -22.89
N LEU A 283 -9.57 -23.98 -22.47
CA LEU A 283 -10.78 -23.21 -22.80
C LEU A 283 -10.87 -22.82 -24.26
N VAL A 284 -9.75 -22.80 -24.98
CA VAL A 284 -9.70 -22.41 -26.39
C VAL A 284 -10.71 -23.22 -27.24
N THR A 285 -10.87 -24.51 -26.94
CA THR A 285 -11.83 -25.41 -27.64
C THR A 285 -13.29 -25.18 -27.22
N SER A 286 -13.52 -24.59 -26.04
CA SER A 286 -14.85 -24.30 -25.49
C SER A 286 -15.41 -22.96 -25.98
N ILE A 287 -14.53 -22.03 -26.41
CA ILE A 287 -14.89 -20.73 -26.99
C ILE A 287 -15.32 -20.96 -28.45
N THR A 288 -16.56 -21.42 -28.62
CA THR A 288 -17.15 -21.72 -29.93
C THR A 288 -17.62 -20.45 -30.63
N PRO A 289 -17.48 -20.36 -31.97
CA PRO A 289 -17.95 -19.20 -32.74
C PRO A 289 -19.48 -19.15 -32.73
N GLN A 290 -20.06 -18.24 -31.93
CA GLN A 290 -21.51 -17.99 -31.94
C GLN A 290 -21.87 -16.96 -33.02
N GLY A 291 -21.88 -17.41 -34.27
CA GLY A 291 -22.33 -16.59 -35.40
C GLY A 291 -21.54 -15.29 -35.62
N SER A 292 -22.04 -14.46 -36.53
CA SER A 292 -21.45 -13.16 -36.88
C SER A 292 -21.99 -12.06 -35.96
N ARG A 293 -21.66 -12.09 -34.66
CA ARG A 293 -21.85 -10.91 -33.80
C ARG A 293 -20.76 -9.88 -34.15
N GLN A 294 -21.14 -8.61 -34.31
CA GLN A 294 -20.22 -7.50 -34.63
C GLN A 294 -19.61 -6.86 -33.37
N GLU A 295 -19.29 -7.68 -32.36
CA GLU A 295 -18.76 -7.24 -31.06
C GLU A 295 -17.79 -8.28 -30.49
N MET A 296 -16.90 -7.89 -29.58
CA MET A 296 -16.02 -8.85 -28.89
C MET A 296 -16.81 -9.62 -27.82
N ILE A 297 -16.78 -10.96 -27.85
CA ILE A 297 -17.51 -11.81 -26.86
C ILE A 297 -16.65 -12.94 -26.27
N GLU A 298 -15.47 -13.20 -26.85
CA GLU A 298 -14.61 -14.34 -26.52
C GLU A 298 -14.16 -14.32 -25.05
N ASP A 299 -13.88 -13.12 -24.52
CA ASP A 299 -13.57 -12.88 -23.12
C ASP A 299 -14.75 -13.22 -22.20
N ILE A 300 -15.96 -12.76 -22.52
CA ILE A 300 -17.18 -13.02 -21.76
C ILE A 300 -17.50 -14.52 -21.73
N LEU A 301 -17.39 -15.20 -22.88
CA LEU A 301 -17.57 -16.64 -22.98
C LEU A 301 -16.53 -17.40 -22.14
N ALA A 302 -15.26 -17.01 -22.23
CA ALA A 302 -14.19 -17.63 -21.45
C ALA A 302 -14.42 -17.49 -19.95
N LEU A 303 -14.80 -16.29 -19.48
CA LEU A 303 -15.14 -16.02 -18.09
C LEU A 303 -16.37 -16.83 -17.65
N GLY A 304 -17.41 -16.88 -18.47
CA GLY A 304 -18.63 -17.63 -18.18
C GLY A 304 -18.37 -19.12 -18.00
N VAL A 305 -17.60 -19.74 -18.91
CA VAL A 305 -17.22 -21.15 -18.80
C VAL A 305 -16.39 -21.41 -17.53
N CYS A 306 -15.47 -20.52 -17.16
CA CYS A 306 -14.70 -20.66 -15.92
C CYS A 306 -15.60 -20.68 -14.68
N VAL A 307 -16.57 -19.76 -14.61
CA VAL A 307 -17.50 -19.64 -13.47
C VAL A 307 -18.45 -20.84 -13.41
N GLU A 308 -18.98 -21.29 -14.54
CA GLU A 308 -19.86 -22.48 -14.59
C GLU A 308 -19.11 -23.76 -14.19
N GLN A 309 -17.85 -23.91 -14.58
CA GLN A 309 -17.01 -25.01 -14.14
C GLN A 309 -16.76 -24.99 -12.63
N ALA A 310 -16.50 -23.81 -12.05
CA ALA A 310 -16.31 -23.67 -10.61
C ALA A 310 -17.61 -23.96 -9.84
N LYS A 311 -18.75 -23.47 -10.33
CA LYS A 311 -20.08 -23.74 -9.76
C LYS A 311 -20.44 -25.23 -9.76
N SER A 312 -19.98 -25.97 -10.77
CA SER A 312 -20.28 -27.40 -10.94
C SER A 312 -19.46 -28.32 -10.04
N LEU A 313 -18.51 -27.79 -9.26
CA LEU A 313 -17.70 -28.56 -8.32
C LEU A 313 -18.56 -29.05 -7.14
N LEU A 314 -18.19 -30.22 -6.61
CA LEU A 314 -18.83 -30.81 -5.43
C LEU A 314 -18.20 -30.26 -4.14
N VAL A 315 -18.93 -30.36 -3.03
CA VAL A 315 -18.49 -29.94 -1.68
C VAL A 315 -18.89 -30.98 -0.62
N THR A 316 -18.89 -32.26 -1.00
CA THR A 316 -19.34 -33.38 -0.15
C THR A 316 -18.26 -33.94 0.76
N SER A 317 -16.98 -33.59 0.51
CA SER A 317 -15.84 -33.97 1.33
C SER A 317 -14.90 -32.78 1.60
N LEU A 318 -14.00 -32.92 2.58
CA LEU A 318 -13.00 -31.89 2.90
C LEU A 318 -12.03 -31.65 1.74
N GLN A 319 -11.65 -32.71 1.01
CA GLN A 319 -10.77 -32.60 -0.14
C GLN A 319 -11.45 -31.81 -1.27
N GLU A 320 -12.71 -32.14 -1.56
CA GLU A 320 -13.52 -31.39 -2.54
C GLU A 320 -13.67 -29.92 -2.15
N CYS A 321 -13.83 -29.62 -0.85
CA CYS A 321 -13.85 -28.24 -0.36
C CYS A 321 -12.51 -27.50 -0.57
N GLN A 322 -11.37 -28.18 -0.40
CA GLN A 322 -10.05 -27.61 -0.67
C GLN A 322 -9.84 -27.35 -2.16
N GLU A 323 -10.27 -28.27 -3.02
CA GLU A 323 -10.24 -28.11 -4.47
C GLU A 323 -11.14 -26.96 -4.92
N PHE A 324 -12.34 -26.84 -4.35
CA PHE A 324 -13.27 -25.73 -4.59
C PHE A 324 -12.63 -24.38 -4.25
N VAL A 325 -12.12 -24.21 -3.03
CA VAL A 325 -11.50 -22.94 -2.60
C VAL A 325 -10.26 -22.62 -3.43
N SER A 326 -9.39 -23.59 -3.68
CA SER A 326 -8.20 -23.40 -4.51
C SER A 326 -8.56 -22.94 -5.92
N ARG A 327 -9.62 -23.50 -6.50
CA ARG A 327 -10.13 -23.09 -7.80
C ARG A 327 -10.68 -21.67 -7.80
N VAL A 328 -11.39 -21.28 -6.73
CA VAL A 328 -11.93 -19.93 -6.59
C VAL A 328 -10.82 -18.89 -6.45
N GLU A 329 -9.86 -19.13 -5.55
CA GLU A 329 -8.70 -18.26 -5.34
C GLU A 329 -7.86 -18.10 -6.62
N PHE A 330 -7.73 -19.16 -7.40
CA PHE A 330 -7.03 -19.14 -8.68
C PHE A 330 -7.72 -18.26 -9.74
N LEU A 331 -9.06 -18.26 -9.81
CA LEU A 331 -9.82 -17.49 -10.82
C LEU A 331 -10.11 -16.04 -10.40
N GLN A 332 -10.14 -15.76 -9.09
CA GLN A 332 -10.58 -14.48 -8.54
C GLN A 332 -9.88 -13.24 -9.13
N PRO A 333 -8.54 -13.18 -9.28
CA PRO A 333 -7.88 -11.99 -9.80
C PRO A 333 -8.29 -11.63 -11.23
N CYS A 334 -8.68 -12.64 -12.02
CA CYS A 334 -9.09 -12.44 -13.39
C CYS A 334 -10.54 -11.91 -13.48
N LEU A 335 -11.44 -12.49 -12.69
CA LEU A 335 -12.86 -12.11 -12.67
C LEU A 335 -13.07 -10.73 -12.03
N GLU A 336 -12.37 -10.42 -10.94
CA GLU A 336 -12.46 -9.10 -10.30
C GLU A 336 -12.01 -7.97 -11.23
N ARG A 337 -10.97 -8.22 -12.05
CA ARG A 337 -10.54 -7.27 -13.10
C ARG A 337 -11.64 -7.04 -14.14
N ALA A 338 -12.31 -8.10 -14.59
CA ALA A 338 -13.40 -8.02 -15.57
C ALA A 338 -14.66 -7.33 -15.01
N PHE A 339 -14.92 -7.42 -13.70
CA PHE A 339 -16.03 -6.72 -13.06
C PHE A 339 -15.73 -5.24 -12.73
N GLY A 340 -14.49 -4.78 -12.94
CA GLY A 340 -14.10 -3.39 -12.72
C GLY A 340 -14.74 -2.41 -13.71
N GLN A 341 -14.87 -1.15 -13.29
CA GLN A 341 -15.56 -0.10 -14.06
C GLN A 341 -14.93 0.15 -15.45
N LYS A 342 -13.58 0.10 -15.54
CA LYS A 342 -12.87 0.29 -16.81
C LYS A 342 -13.25 -0.77 -17.84
N TYR A 343 -13.29 -2.04 -17.45
CA TYR A 343 -13.70 -3.13 -18.32
C TYR A 343 -15.17 -2.98 -18.73
N ARG A 344 -16.06 -2.75 -17.76
CA ARG A 344 -17.51 -2.58 -18.00
C ARG A 344 -17.83 -1.44 -18.96
N SER A 345 -17.09 -0.32 -18.89
CA SER A 345 -17.28 0.81 -19.79
C SER A 345 -16.99 0.51 -21.27
N LEU A 346 -16.28 -0.60 -21.54
CA LEU A 346 -15.90 -1.08 -22.86
C LEU A 346 -16.79 -2.24 -23.36
N CYS A 347 -17.82 -2.62 -22.59
CA CYS A 347 -18.73 -3.68 -23.00
C CYS A 347 -19.98 -3.09 -23.66
N SER A 348 -20.42 -3.70 -24.75
CA SER A 348 -21.74 -3.46 -25.31
C SER A 348 -22.85 -3.79 -24.31
N ARG A 349 -24.08 -3.34 -24.60
CA ARG A 349 -25.26 -3.65 -23.76
C ARG A 349 -25.52 -5.15 -23.62
N GLY A 350 -25.29 -5.94 -24.67
CA GLY A 350 -25.43 -7.39 -24.64
C GLY A 350 -24.37 -8.05 -23.76
N CYS A 351 -23.10 -7.68 -23.97
CA CYS A 351 -21.98 -8.15 -23.15
C CYS A 351 -22.15 -7.79 -21.66
N LEU A 352 -22.69 -6.60 -21.36
CA LEU A 352 -22.96 -6.20 -19.97
C LEU A 352 -24.01 -7.07 -19.29
N GLN A 353 -25.07 -7.47 -20.00
CA GLN A 353 -26.10 -8.37 -19.46
C GLN A 353 -25.52 -9.76 -19.16
N GLU A 354 -24.72 -10.32 -20.07
CA GLU A 354 -24.04 -11.58 -19.87
C GLU A 354 -23.03 -11.49 -18.71
N LEU A 355 -22.24 -10.41 -18.65
CA LEU A 355 -21.28 -10.16 -17.57
C LEU A 355 -21.96 -9.99 -16.20
N ASP A 356 -23.11 -9.33 -16.13
CA ASP A 356 -23.88 -9.20 -14.89
C ASP A 356 -24.45 -10.54 -14.41
N SER A 357 -24.86 -11.41 -15.33
CA SER A 357 -25.23 -12.80 -15.03
C SER A 357 -24.04 -13.60 -14.47
N ILE A 358 -22.89 -13.53 -15.14
CA ILE A 358 -21.64 -14.18 -14.69
C ILE A 358 -21.23 -13.66 -13.30
N ARG A 359 -21.32 -12.35 -13.07
CA ARG A 359 -21.02 -11.73 -11.77
C ARG A 359 -21.93 -12.25 -10.66
N SER A 360 -23.23 -12.36 -10.92
CA SER A 360 -24.20 -12.90 -9.96
C SER A 360 -23.85 -14.35 -9.58
N LEU A 361 -23.60 -15.19 -10.58
CA LEU A 361 -23.18 -16.59 -10.36
C LEU A 361 -21.86 -16.67 -9.57
N TRP A 362 -20.89 -15.84 -9.93
CA TRP A 362 -19.59 -15.79 -9.26
C TRP A 362 -19.71 -15.36 -7.80
N HIS A 363 -20.57 -14.39 -7.48
CA HIS A 363 -20.84 -14.01 -6.08
C HIS A 363 -21.41 -15.18 -5.27
N GLY A 364 -22.28 -15.99 -5.87
CA GLY A 364 -22.75 -17.23 -5.25
C GLY A 364 -21.60 -18.20 -4.95
N VAL A 365 -20.72 -18.43 -5.94
CA VAL A 365 -19.51 -19.28 -5.79
C VAL A 365 -18.57 -18.75 -4.69
N LEU A 366 -18.32 -17.44 -4.65
CA LEU A 366 -17.53 -16.79 -3.60
C LEU A 366 -18.17 -16.93 -2.22
N GLY A 367 -19.50 -16.82 -2.15
CA GLY A 367 -20.25 -17.09 -0.92
C GLY A 367 -19.98 -18.49 -0.40
N VAL A 368 -20.07 -19.52 -1.26
CA VAL A 368 -19.79 -20.91 -0.86
C VAL A 368 -18.33 -21.10 -0.43
N ALA A 369 -17.37 -20.51 -1.16
CA ALA A 369 -15.96 -20.55 -0.76
C ALA A 369 -15.73 -19.91 0.62
N SER A 370 -16.38 -18.77 0.88
CA SER A 370 -16.33 -18.11 2.19
C SER A 370 -16.94 -18.99 3.30
N PHE A 371 -18.06 -19.67 3.03
CA PHE A 371 -18.65 -20.64 3.98
C PHE A 371 -17.65 -21.75 4.34
N ILE A 372 -16.97 -22.31 3.33
CA ILE A 372 -15.95 -23.34 3.52
C ILE A 372 -14.79 -22.81 4.39
N GLN A 373 -14.24 -21.65 4.04
CA GLN A 373 -13.09 -21.07 4.73
C GLN A 373 -13.41 -20.65 6.17
N HIS A 374 -14.58 -20.04 6.41
CA HIS A 374 -14.95 -19.51 7.72
C HIS A 374 -15.52 -20.57 8.67
N ILE A 375 -16.15 -21.63 8.15
CA ILE A 375 -16.81 -22.64 8.97
C ILE A 375 -16.08 -23.98 8.85
N ILE A 376 -16.03 -24.58 7.66
CA ILE A 376 -15.55 -25.95 7.48
C ILE A 376 -14.07 -26.12 7.88
N PHE A 377 -13.20 -25.21 7.44
CA PHE A 377 -11.77 -25.29 7.76
C PHE A 377 -11.44 -24.93 9.21
N LYS A 378 -12.30 -24.16 9.90
CA LYS A 378 -12.11 -23.78 11.31
C LYS A 378 -12.68 -24.80 12.30
N LEU A 379 -13.53 -25.72 11.85
CA LEU A 379 -14.04 -26.78 12.70
C LEU A 379 -12.93 -27.76 13.12
N PRO A 380 -12.98 -28.33 14.34
CA PRO A 380 -12.03 -29.35 14.78
C PRO A 380 -12.14 -30.58 13.88
N GLN A 381 -11.12 -30.82 13.05
CA GLN A 381 -11.12 -31.94 12.08
C GLN A 381 -11.13 -33.32 12.74
N SER A 382 -10.86 -33.38 14.05
CA SER A 382 -10.99 -34.60 14.86
C SER A 382 -12.44 -35.04 15.09
N ASP A 383 -13.45 -34.15 15.04
CA ASP A 383 -14.86 -34.52 15.22
C ASP A 383 -15.58 -34.72 13.88
N SER A 384 -15.58 -35.96 13.40
CA SER A 384 -16.23 -36.35 12.15
C SER A 384 -17.75 -36.07 12.11
N ARG A 385 -18.43 -35.93 13.25
CA ARG A 385 -19.88 -35.66 13.30
C ARG A 385 -20.17 -34.22 12.89
N LEU A 386 -19.42 -33.26 13.46
CA LEU A 386 -19.55 -31.84 13.15
C LEU A 386 -19.19 -31.54 11.70
N THR A 387 -18.12 -32.16 11.20
CA THR A 387 -17.72 -32.02 9.80
C THR A 387 -18.81 -32.51 8.85
N LYS A 388 -19.48 -33.63 9.15
CA LYS A 388 -20.61 -34.13 8.33
C LYS A 388 -21.80 -33.17 8.31
N VAL A 389 -22.16 -32.59 9.46
CA VAL A 389 -23.24 -31.59 9.55
C VAL A 389 -22.87 -30.33 8.75
N ALA A 390 -21.64 -29.82 8.91
CA ALA A 390 -21.17 -28.65 8.18
C ALA A 390 -21.15 -28.87 6.65
N LEU A 391 -20.67 -30.03 6.17
CA LEU A 391 -20.67 -30.40 4.75
C LEU A 391 -22.10 -30.52 4.19
N LYS A 392 -23.02 -31.12 4.96
CA LYS A 392 -24.46 -31.17 4.61
C LYS A 392 -25.02 -29.76 4.37
N HIS A 393 -24.80 -28.83 5.30
CA HIS A 393 -25.29 -27.45 5.17
C HIS A 393 -24.55 -26.65 4.09
N CYS A 394 -23.26 -26.91 3.86
CA CYS A 394 -22.52 -26.33 2.75
C CYS A 394 -23.12 -26.73 1.41
N ASN A 395 -23.49 -28.00 1.24
CA ASN A 395 -24.14 -28.49 0.02
C ASN A 395 -25.54 -27.89 -0.18
N VAL A 396 -26.31 -27.71 0.91
CA VAL A 396 -27.59 -26.97 0.86
C VAL A 396 -27.37 -25.53 0.41
N TYR A 397 -26.31 -24.87 0.90
CA TYR A 397 -25.98 -23.51 0.51
C TYR A 397 -25.52 -23.42 -0.95
N LEU A 398 -24.68 -24.35 -1.42
CA LEU A 398 -24.28 -24.45 -2.84
C LEU A 398 -25.49 -24.62 -3.77
N LYS A 399 -26.47 -25.42 -3.36
CA LYS A 399 -27.72 -25.58 -4.10
C LYS A 399 -28.53 -24.28 -4.12
N LEU A 400 -28.63 -23.59 -2.99
CA LEU A 400 -29.30 -22.28 -2.90
C LEU A 400 -28.65 -21.27 -3.85
N THR A 401 -27.33 -21.14 -3.85
CA THR A 401 -26.61 -20.22 -4.74
C THR A 401 -26.71 -20.63 -6.20
N SER A 402 -27.00 -21.90 -6.50
CA SER A 402 -27.22 -22.38 -7.87
C SER A 402 -28.61 -22.06 -8.39
N GLU A 403 -29.64 -22.08 -7.52
CA GLU A 403 -31.03 -21.76 -7.85
C GLU A 403 -31.31 -20.25 -7.83
N SER A 404 -30.74 -19.53 -6.85
CA SER A 404 -30.87 -18.09 -6.66
C SER A 404 -29.49 -17.47 -6.43
N PRO A 405 -28.75 -17.12 -7.50
CA PRO A 405 -27.37 -16.65 -7.39
C PRO A 405 -27.24 -15.26 -6.79
N ASP A 406 -28.32 -14.47 -6.74
CA ASP A 406 -28.28 -13.14 -6.15
C ASP A 406 -28.26 -13.21 -4.62
N VAL A 407 -27.04 -13.29 -4.07
CA VAL A 407 -26.74 -13.27 -2.63
C VAL A 407 -27.19 -11.96 -1.98
N ARG A 408 -27.41 -10.90 -2.77
CA ARG A 408 -27.81 -9.58 -2.28
C ARG A 408 -29.30 -9.47 -2.01
N SER A 409 -30.12 -10.41 -2.49
CA SER A 409 -31.56 -10.31 -2.27
C SER A 409 -31.94 -10.64 -0.82
N VAL A 410 -32.99 -9.96 -0.31
CA VAL A 410 -33.56 -10.23 1.03
C VAL A 410 -33.93 -11.70 1.18
N VAL A 411 -34.53 -12.30 0.13
CA VAL A 411 -34.96 -13.70 0.14
C VAL A 411 -33.77 -14.65 0.30
N THR A 412 -32.68 -14.43 -0.42
CA THR A 412 -31.47 -15.26 -0.30
C THR A 412 -30.84 -15.09 1.07
N LEU A 413 -30.77 -13.85 1.58
CA LEU A 413 -30.19 -13.55 2.89
C LEU A 413 -31.00 -14.18 4.04
N GLU A 414 -32.33 -14.11 4.01
CA GLU A 414 -33.18 -14.80 4.98
C GLU A 414 -33.01 -16.33 4.94
N ARG A 415 -32.93 -16.91 3.73
CA ARG A 415 -32.67 -18.35 3.57
C ARG A 415 -31.29 -18.73 4.11
N LEU A 416 -30.28 -17.89 3.91
CA LEU A 416 -28.95 -18.07 4.49
C LEU A 416 -29.00 -18.03 6.03
N ILE A 417 -29.71 -17.06 6.62
CA ILE A 417 -29.93 -16.99 8.06
C ILE A 417 -30.58 -18.28 8.57
N ARG A 418 -31.59 -18.82 7.87
CA ARG A 418 -32.21 -20.11 8.22
C ARG A 418 -31.22 -21.29 8.13
N ILE A 419 -30.37 -21.33 7.10
CA ILE A 419 -29.32 -22.36 6.97
C ILE A 419 -28.34 -22.30 8.15
N LEU A 420 -27.89 -21.10 8.53
CA LEU A 420 -26.95 -20.93 9.65
C LEU A 420 -27.58 -21.26 11.01
N ASN A 421 -28.85 -20.89 11.22
CA ASN A 421 -29.59 -21.29 12.42
C ASN A 421 -29.76 -22.81 12.49
N SER A 422 -30.16 -23.46 11.38
CA SER A 422 -30.32 -24.92 11.32
C SER A 422 -28.99 -25.66 11.55
N LEU A 423 -27.88 -25.16 10.97
CA LEU A 423 -26.54 -25.68 11.22
C LEU A 423 -26.20 -25.60 12.71
N HIS A 424 -26.41 -24.43 13.31
CA HIS A 424 -26.11 -24.20 14.71
C HIS A 424 -26.95 -25.09 15.65
N GLU A 425 -28.26 -25.22 15.38
CA GLU A 425 -29.17 -26.09 16.12
C GLU A 425 -28.78 -27.57 16.01
N GLU A 426 -28.47 -28.07 14.80
CA GLU A 426 -28.01 -29.45 14.61
C GLU A 426 -26.69 -29.71 15.37
N CYS A 427 -25.76 -28.74 15.39
CA CYS A 427 -24.54 -28.82 16.19
C CYS A 427 -24.81 -28.84 17.71
N ILE A 428 -25.74 -28.01 18.21
CA ILE A 428 -26.13 -27.99 19.63
C ILE A 428 -26.70 -29.35 20.05
N HIS A 429 -27.58 -29.94 19.24
CA HIS A 429 -28.25 -31.19 19.60
C HIS A 429 -27.31 -32.40 19.72
N LEU A 430 -26.11 -32.36 19.12
CA LEU A 430 -25.12 -33.43 19.24
C LEU A 430 -24.61 -33.60 20.68
N ASP A 431 -24.32 -32.49 21.37
CA ASP A 431 -23.63 -32.52 22.67
C ASP A 431 -24.43 -31.86 23.81
N LEU A 432 -25.42 -31.00 23.52
CA LEU A 432 -26.21 -30.21 24.48
C LEU A 432 -27.73 -30.40 24.27
N ARG A 433 -28.24 -31.61 24.56
CA ARG A 433 -29.65 -32.01 24.32
C ARG A 433 -30.72 -31.12 24.96
N PHE A 434 -30.40 -30.43 26.06
CA PHE A 434 -31.36 -29.60 26.82
C PHE A 434 -31.18 -28.08 26.58
N GLY A 435 -30.49 -27.69 25.51
CA GLY A 435 -30.26 -26.30 25.16
C GLY A 435 -29.06 -25.69 25.90
N VAL A 436 -28.92 -24.37 25.77
CA VAL A 436 -27.70 -23.61 26.09
C VAL A 436 -27.88 -22.56 27.19
N SER A 437 -29.10 -22.46 27.74
CA SER A 437 -29.47 -21.46 28.75
C SER A 437 -29.88 -22.13 30.06
N CYS A 438 -29.53 -21.50 31.19
CA CYS A 438 -29.87 -22.00 32.50
C CYS A 438 -31.35 -21.79 32.83
N PRO A 439 -32.08 -22.81 33.32
CA PRO A 439 -33.50 -22.69 33.66
C PRO A 439 -33.78 -21.84 34.92
N ILE A 440 -32.75 -21.37 35.62
CA ILE A 440 -32.87 -20.56 36.84
C ILE A 440 -32.59 -19.09 36.56
N CYS A 441 -31.42 -18.76 35.98
CA CYS A 441 -31.06 -17.37 35.67
C CYS A 441 -31.48 -16.93 34.26
N PHE A 442 -31.85 -17.86 33.39
CA PHE A 442 -32.18 -17.63 31.98
C PHE A 442 -31.00 -17.08 31.14
N GLU A 443 -29.78 -17.12 31.67
CA GLU A 443 -28.55 -16.74 30.98
C GLU A 443 -27.80 -17.97 30.43
N GLU A 444 -26.78 -17.75 29.58
CA GLU A 444 -25.85 -18.81 29.17
C GLU A 444 -25.16 -19.45 30.39
N PHE A 445 -24.85 -20.75 30.29
CA PHE A 445 -24.30 -21.48 31.43
C PHE A 445 -22.95 -20.96 31.89
N THR A 446 -22.90 -20.45 33.12
CA THR A 446 -21.64 -20.13 33.82
C THR A 446 -21.32 -21.26 34.80
N LYS A 447 -20.20 -21.97 34.59
CA LYS A 447 -19.80 -23.16 35.37
C LYS A 447 -20.91 -24.22 35.37
N PRO A 448 -21.15 -24.91 34.24
CA PRO A 448 -22.29 -25.82 34.07
C PRO A 448 -22.20 -27.04 35.00
N SER A 449 -23.28 -27.33 35.72
CA SER A 449 -23.45 -28.52 36.56
C SER A 449 -24.56 -29.40 35.98
N VAL A 450 -24.26 -30.70 35.82
CA VAL A 450 -25.20 -31.70 35.28
C VAL A 450 -25.89 -32.43 36.42
N LEU A 451 -27.23 -32.47 36.40
CA LEU A 451 -28.03 -33.23 37.36
C LEU A 451 -28.14 -34.70 36.93
N PRO A 452 -28.49 -35.66 37.82
CA PRO A 452 -28.68 -37.07 37.46
C PRO A 452 -29.73 -37.31 36.37
N CYS A 453 -30.70 -36.41 36.25
CA CYS A 453 -31.70 -36.38 35.17
C CYS A 453 -31.19 -35.75 33.86
N GLN A 454 -29.88 -35.51 33.74
CA GLN A 454 -29.15 -34.90 32.62
C GLN A 454 -29.45 -33.43 32.32
N HIS A 455 -30.36 -32.77 33.06
CA HIS A 455 -30.55 -31.32 32.96
C HIS A 455 -29.30 -30.56 33.43
N ILE A 456 -29.01 -29.44 32.77
CA ILE A 456 -27.86 -28.59 33.03
C ILE A 456 -28.32 -27.31 33.72
N THR A 457 -27.57 -26.86 34.73
CA THR A 457 -27.80 -25.59 35.45
C THR A 457 -26.47 -24.91 35.76
N CYS A 458 -26.44 -23.60 35.96
CA CYS A 458 -25.24 -22.94 36.48
C CYS A 458 -24.97 -23.44 37.92
N LEU A 459 -23.73 -23.81 38.23
CA LEU A 459 -23.36 -24.24 39.59
C LEU A 459 -23.77 -23.22 40.67
N PRO A 460 -23.55 -21.89 40.49
CA PRO A 460 -24.01 -20.90 41.47
C PRO A 460 -25.53 -20.87 41.64
N CYS A 461 -26.29 -21.04 40.55
CA CYS A 461 -27.76 -21.06 40.60
C CYS A 461 -28.27 -22.31 41.33
N LEU A 462 -27.67 -23.47 41.04
CA LEU A 462 -28.03 -24.73 41.68
C LEU A 462 -27.70 -24.72 43.17
N GLN A 463 -26.54 -24.17 43.56
CA GLN A 463 -26.14 -24.00 44.97
C GLN A 463 -27.11 -23.10 45.76
N ARG A 464 -27.70 -22.09 45.10
CA ARG A 464 -28.74 -21.25 45.72
C ARG A 464 -30.11 -21.93 45.78
N TYR A 465 -30.41 -22.84 44.85
CA TYR A 465 -31.72 -23.49 44.72
C TYR A 465 -31.88 -24.74 45.61
N LEU A 466 -30.84 -25.58 45.71
CA LEU A 466 -30.84 -26.85 46.45
C LEU A 466 -31.22 -26.76 47.95
N PRO A 467 -30.84 -25.70 48.71
CA PRO A 467 -31.20 -25.58 50.12
C PRO A 467 -32.72 -25.54 50.36
N SER A 468 -33.47 -24.95 49.43
CA SER A 468 -34.93 -24.79 49.54
C SER A 468 -35.71 -25.86 48.78
N HIS A 469 -35.10 -26.48 47.76
CA HIS A 469 -35.78 -27.45 46.88
C HIS A 469 -34.83 -28.60 46.50
N ARG A 470 -35.10 -29.82 47.00
CA ARG A 470 -34.32 -31.04 46.68
C ARG A 470 -34.80 -31.76 45.42
N ARG A 471 -35.11 -31.00 44.37
CA ARG A 471 -35.65 -31.50 43.10
C ARG A 471 -34.96 -30.82 41.94
N CYS A 472 -34.98 -31.43 40.76
CA CYS A 472 -34.53 -30.75 39.55
C CYS A 472 -35.41 -29.51 39.27
N PRO A 473 -34.83 -28.32 38.97
CA PRO A 473 -35.61 -27.13 38.64
C PRO A 473 -36.41 -27.27 37.33
N THR A 474 -36.00 -28.17 36.43
CA THR A 474 -36.66 -28.39 35.13
C THR A 474 -37.72 -29.50 35.20
N CYS A 475 -37.33 -30.75 35.49
CA CYS A 475 -38.24 -31.91 35.45
C CYS A 475 -38.80 -32.32 36.81
N ARG A 476 -38.46 -31.60 37.89
CA ARG A 476 -38.93 -31.85 39.26
C ARG A 476 -38.59 -33.23 39.85
N MET A 477 -37.73 -34.01 39.18
CA MET A 477 -37.22 -35.30 39.69
C MET A 477 -36.43 -35.09 41.00
N GLU A 478 -36.67 -35.96 41.99
CA GLU A 478 -35.97 -35.89 43.29
C GLU A 478 -34.48 -36.23 43.15
N LEU A 479 -33.65 -35.48 43.86
CA LEU A 479 -32.19 -35.64 43.82
C LEU A 479 -31.71 -36.56 44.97
N PRO A 480 -30.69 -37.40 44.74
CA PRO A 480 -30.11 -38.26 45.78
C PRO A 480 -29.68 -37.48 47.02
N LEU A 481 -29.81 -38.08 48.21
CA LEU A 481 -29.48 -37.45 49.51
C LEU A 481 -28.03 -36.95 49.62
N ASN A 482 -27.12 -37.54 48.85
CA ASN A 482 -25.67 -37.28 48.83
C ASN A 482 -25.18 -36.58 47.54
N PHE A 483 -26.08 -35.98 46.75
CA PHE A 483 -25.69 -35.29 45.52
C PHE A 483 -24.95 -33.97 45.82
N ASN A 484 -23.69 -33.86 45.37
CA ASN A 484 -22.90 -32.63 45.41
C ASN A 484 -22.74 -32.08 43.99
N PRO A 485 -23.22 -30.86 43.71
CA PRO A 485 -23.11 -30.27 42.38
C PRO A 485 -21.66 -29.88 42.09
N THR A 486 -21.14 -30.30 40.94
CA THR A 486 -19.79 -29.98 40.45
C THR A 486 -19.85 -29.50 39.01
N VAL A 487 -18.82 -28.77 38.57
CA VAL A 487 -18.70 -28.35 37.18
C VAL A 487 -18.42 -29.57 36.31
N SER A 488 -19.16 -29.71 35.22
CA SER A 488 -18.94 -30.76 34.23
C SER A 488 -17.98 -30.27 33.15
N PRO A 489 -16.74 -30.80 33.07
CA PRO A 489 -15.76 -30.38 32.07
C PRO A 489 -16.21 -30.70 30.64
N ASN A 490 -16.98 -31.79 30.46
CA ASN A 490 -17.49 -32.18 29.14
C ASN A 490 -18.52 -31.17 28.61
N VAL A 491 -19.42 -30.69 29.47
CA VAL A 491 -20.41 -29.66 29.09
C VAL A 491 -19.74 -28.31 28.90
N GLU A 492 -18.75 -27.97 29.72
CA GLU A 492 -17.95 -26.76 29.53
C GLU A 492 -17.21 -26.76 28.20
N ALA A 493 -16.57 -27.86 27.82
CA ALA A 493 -15.94 -28.02 26.50
C ALA A 493 -16.95 -27.94 25.35
N ALA A 494 -18.13 -28.58 25.49
CA ALA A 494 -19.19 -28.51 24.48
C ALA A 494 -19.73 -27.08 24.30
N LEU A 495 -19.88 -26.30 25.39
CA LEU A 495 -20.29 -24.90 25.33
C LEU A 495 -19.23 -24.01 24.67
N GLN A 496 -17.94 -24.24 24.97
CA GLN A 496 -16.83 -23.54 24.29
C GLN A 496 -16.81 -23.85 22.79
N GLN A 497 -17.01 -25.11 22.42
CA GLN A 497 -17.10 -25.52 21.02
C GLN A 497 -18.32 -24.91 20.32
N GLN A 498 -19.47 -24.86 20.98
CA GLN A 498 -20.68 -24.22 20.46
C GLN A 498 -20.49 -22.70 20.27
N ALA A 499 -19.84 -22.02 21.22
CA ALA A 499 -19.50 -20.61 21.10
C ALA A 499 -18.56 -20.36 19.90
N ALA A 500 -17.53 -21.19 19.73
CA ALA A 500 -16.63 -21.10 18.57
C ALA A 500 -17.39 -21.31 17.24
N ILE A 501 -18.29 -22.29 17.15
CA ILE A 501 -19.12 -22.51 15.95
C ILE A 501 -20.01 -21.29 15.66
N ARG A 502 -20.61 -20.71 16.70
CA ARG A 502 -21.40 -19.48 16.58
C ARG A 502 -20.56 -18.33 16.01
N ASP A 503 -19.34 -18.16 16.52
CA ASP A 503 -18.41 -17.12 16.06
C ASP A 503 -17.97 -17.36 14.61
N TYR A 504 -17.78 -18.62 14.20
CA TYR A 504 -17.47 -18.99 12.82
C TYR A 504 -18.64 -18.64 11.87
N CYS A 505 -19.87 -19.02 12.24
CA CYS A 505 -21.07 -18.67 11.49
C CYS A 505 -21.29 -17.15 11.42
N ASN A 506 -21.06 -16.44 12.52
CA ASN A 506 -21.20 -14.98 12.57
C ASN A 506 -20.12 -14.31 11.71
N GLY A 507 -18.88 -14.79 11.75
CA GLY A 507 -17.80 -14.31 10.90
C GLY A 507 -18.11 -14.47 9.41
N PHE A 508 -18.66 -15.63 9.01
CA PHE A 508 -19.16 -15.85 7.66
C PHE A 508 -20.33 -14.92 7.30
N PHE A 509 -21.31 -14.76 8.19
CA PHE A 509 -22.45 -13.87 7.95
C PHE A 509 -22.01 -12.41 7.74
N LEU A 510 -21.08 -11.92 8.57
CA LEU A 510 -20.54 -10.57 8.45
C LEU A 510 -19.72 -10.38 7.17
N GLU A 511 -18.97 -11.40 6.73
CA GLU A 511 -18.31 -11.41 5.41
C GLU A 511 -19.35 -11.28 4.30
N VAL A 512 -20.46 -12.04 4.34
CA VAL A 512 -21.51 -11.95 3.32
C VAL A 512 -22.16 -10.56 3.29
N VAL A 513 -22.50 -10.02 4.46
CA VAL A 513 -23.13 -8.71 4.59
C VAL A 513 -22.21 -7.60 4.07
N SER A 514 -20.93 -7.62 4.45
CA SER A 514 -19.99 -6.57 4.05
C SER A 514 -19.54 -6.70 2.59
N ARG A 515 -19.20 -7.90 2.13
CA ARG A 515 -18.63 -8.12 0.79
C ARG A 515 -19.66 -8.13 -0.33
N PHE A 516 -20.88 -8.60 -0.06
CA PHE A 516 -21.90 -8.75 -1.11
C PHE A 516 -23.09 -7.81 -0.92
N CYS A 517 -23.71 -7.77 0.27
CA CYS A 517 -24.94 -7.02 0.49
C CYS A 517 -24.72 -5.50 0.53
N LEU A 518 -23.68 -5.05 1.24
CA LEU A 518 -23.32 -3.63 1.41
C LEU A 518 -21.96 -3.34 0.76
N SER A 519 -21.77 -3.87 -0.45
CA SER A 519 -20.54 -3.68 -1.22
C SER A 519 -20.39 -2.24 -1.70
N GLU A 520 -19.17 -1.72 -1.62
CA GLU A 520 -18.85 -0.35 -2.01
C GLU A 520 -19.22 -0.06 -3.48
N GLY A 521 -19.78 1.13 -3.73
CA GLY A 521 -20.09 1.62 -5.08
C GLY A 521 -21.34 1.00 -5.74
N GLN A 522 -22.05 0.09 -5.07
CA GLN A 522 -23.34 -0.43 -5.54
C GLN A 522 -24.48 0.11 -4.67
N GLN A 523 -25.70 0.16 -5.20
CA GLN A 523 -26.87 0.44 -4.35
C GLN A 523 -27.25 -0.81 -3.54
N PRO A 524 -27.55 -0.67 -2.24
CA PRO A 524 -28.15 -1.76 -1.46
C PRO A 524 -29.43 -2.25 -2.14
N ALA A 525 -29.65 -3.57 -2.16
CA ALA A 525 -30.89 -4.12 -2.68
C ALA A 525 -32.07 -3.74 -1.76
N GLU A 526 -33.25 -3.58 -2.36
CA GLU A 526 -34.47 -3.17 -1.67
C GLU A 526 -34.78 -4.08 -0.46
N GLY A 527 -35.01 -3.49 0.71
CA GLY A 527 -35.36 -4.19 1.94
C GLY A 527 -34.20 -4.81 2.72
N VAL A 528 -32.98 -4.86 2.17
CA VAL A 528 -31.82 -5.48 2.85
C VAL A 528 -31.38 -4.66 4.05
N VAL A 529 -31.35 -3.34 3.92
CA VAL A 529 -30.91 -2.45 5.00
C VAL A 529 -31.89 -2.52 6.18
N GLU A 530 -33.19 -2.56 5.90
CA GLU A 530 -34.25 -2.77 6.88
C GLU A 530 -34.09 -4.10 7.60
N LEU A 531 -33.86 -5.19 6.85
CA LEU A 531 -33.61 -6.51 7.44
C LEU A 531 -32.40 -6.47 8.38
N LEU A 532 -31.27 -5.89 7.95
CA LEU A 532 -30.07 -5.80 8.79
C LEU A 532 -30.28 -4.95 10.06
N PHE A 533 -31.00 -3.83 9.97
CA PHE A 533 -31.36 -3.05 11.16
C PHE A 533 -32.31 -3.80 12.09
N SER A 534 -33.25 -4.60 11.55
CA SER A 534 -34.13 -5.45 12.35
C SER A 534 -33.40 -6.54 13.13
N LEU A 535 -32.21 -6.96 12.67
CA LEU A 535 -31.36 -7.89 13.39
C LEU A 535 -30.68 -7.23 14.60
N LEU A 536 -30.37 -5.93 14.52
CA LEU A 536 -29.73 -5.16 15.60
C LEU A 536 -30.71 -4.72 16.70
N VAL A 537 -31.96 -4.42 16.34
CA VAL A 537 -32.96 -3.92 17.29
C VAL A 537 -34.15 -4.86 17.31
N PHE A 538 -34.38 -5.44 18.48
CA PHE A 538 -35.54 -6.28 18.75
C PHE A 538 -36.59 -5.46 19.49
N ALA A 539 -37.82 -5.46 18.95
CA ALA A 539 -38.99 -4.88 19.59
C ALA A 539 -40.04 -5.98 19.82
N ASN A 540 -40.48 -6.15 21.06
CA ASN A 540 -41.62 -7.02 21.39
C ASN A 540 -42.54 -6.30 22.37
N GLY A 541 -43.64 -5.73 21.84
CA GLY A 541 -44.47 -4.78 22.57
C GLY A 541 -43.66 -3.55 22.97
N ASP A 542 -43.72 -3.17 24.25
CA ASP A 542 -42.99 -2.01 24.80
C ASP A 542 -41.53 -2.32 25.16
N VAL A 543 -41.08 -3.57 25.00
CA VAL A 543 -39.72 -3.98 25.37
C VAL A 543 -38.80 -3.89 24.14
N TYR A 544 -37.88 -2.93 24.18
CA TYR A 544 -36.83 -2.76 23.20
C TYR A 544 -35.49 -3.28 23.73
N ARG A 545 -34.80 -4.08 22.92
CA ARG A 545 -33.44 -4.56 23.23
C ARG A 545 -32.55 -4.50 22.00
N THR A 546 -31.25 -4.38 22.24
CA THR A 546 -30.22 -4.42 21.19
C THR A 546 -29.62 -5.81 21.07
N ARG A 547 -29.02 -6.07 19.91
CA ARG A 547 -28.31 -7.30 19.58
C ARG A 547 -27.01 -6.98 18.86
N GLU A 548 -26.12 -7.97 18.83
CA GLU A 548 -25.05 -8.00 17.83
C GLU A 548 -25.63 -8.19 16.43
N LEU A 549 -24.91 -7.73 15.41
CA LEU A 549 -25.30 -8.04 14.03
C LEU A 549 -24.94 -9.50 13.77
N THR A 550 -25.91 -10.40 13.98
CA THR A 550 -25.73 -11.85 13.92
C THR A 550 -26.95 -12.53 13.31
N PRO A 551 -26.82 -13.69 12.65
CA PRO A 551 -27.97 -14.46 12.19
C PRO A 551 -28.77 -15.09 13.35
N PHE A 552 -28.26 -15.06 14.59
CA PHE A 552 -28.85 -15.74 15.74
C PHE A 552 -29.67 -14.79 16.63
N LEU A 553 -31.00 -14.89 16.55
CA LEU A 553 -31.94 -13.98 17.26
C LEU A 553 -31.91 -14.12 18.79
N GLN A 554 -31.31 -15.19 19.32
CA GLN A 554 -31.17 -15.45 20.75
C GLN A 554 -30.08 -14.60 21.44
N CYS A 555 -29.17 -13.99 20.67
CA CYS A 555 -28.06 -13.19 21.19
C CYS A 555 -28.52 -11.75 21.50
N VAL A 556 -29.15 -11.57 22.67
CA VAL A 556 -29.69 -10.27 23.10
C VAL A 556 -28.82 -9.66 24.18
N ASP A 557 -28.53 -8.36 24.06
CA ASP A 557 -27.75 -7.65 25.07
C ASP A 557 -28.54 -7.48 26.37
N ASN A 558 -27.85 -7.61 27.50
CA ASN A 558 -28.43 -7.33 28.83
C ASN A 558 -28.62 -5.83 29.09
N SER A 559 -27.91 -4.97 28.34
CA SER A 559 -28.04 -3.52 28.38
C SER A 559 -27.94 -2.97 26.96
N PRO A 560 -28.64 -1.88 26.60
CA PRO A 560 -28.57 -1.33 25.25
C PRO A 560 -27.15 -0.97 24.82
N VAL A 561 -26.64 -1.61 23.78
CA VAL A 561 -25.35 -1.32 23.15
C VAL A 561 -25.57 -0.92 21.69
N VAL A 562 -25.23 0.32 21.36
CA VAL A 562 -25.28 0.81 19.98
C VAL A 562 -23.94 0.54 19.29
N ARG A 563 -23.98 -0.23 18.20
CA ARG A 563 -22.79 -0.65 17.45
C ARG A 563 -22.66 0.14 16.15
N SER A 564 -21.43 0.44 15.73
CA SER A 564 -21.14 1.25 14.53
C SER A 564 -20.99 0.45 13.24
N VAL A 565 -21.17 -0.88 13.26
CA VAL A 565 -20.93 -1.76 12.10
C VAL A 565 -21.80 -1.37 10.89
N LEU A 566 -23.12 -1.33 11.04
CA LEU A 566 -24.01 -0.96 9.93
C LEU A 566 -23.84 0.50 9.50
N PRO A 567 -23.76 1.50 10.40
CA PRO A 567 -23.44 2.86 9.99
C PRO A 567 -22.16 2.94 9.16
N LYS A 568 -21.08 2.25 9.55
CA LYS A 568 -19.81 2.25 8.80
C LYS A 568 -19.93 1.59 7.43
N LEU A 569 -20.65 0.47 7.33
CA LEU A 569 -20.88 -0.21 6.05
C LEU A 569 -21.77 0.63 5.12
N LEU A 570 -22.86 1.21 5.64
CA LEU A 570 -23.77 2.04 4.85
C LEU A 570 -23.11 3.30 4.29
N MET A 571 -22.16 3.86 5.03
CA MET A 571 -21.42 5.05 4.61
C MET A 571 -20.36 4.78 3.52
N GLN A 572 -20.26 3.55 3.01
CA GLN A 572 -19.55 3.25 1.76
C GLN A 572 -20.40 3.59 0.52
N HIS A 573 -21.70 3.83 0.71
CA HIS A 573 -22.61 4.30 -0.33
C HIS A 573 -22.76 5.83 -0.27
N SER A 574 -23.31 6.44 -1.33
CA SER A 574 -23.60 7.87 -1.30
C SER A 574 -24.58 8.19 -0.18
N PHE A 575 -24.33 9.24 0.60
CA PHE A 575 -25.18 9.60 1.74
C PHE A 575 -26.66 9.74 1.37
N ASP A 576 -26.98 10.28 0.20
CA ASP A 576 -28.35 10.44 -0.29
C ASP A 576 -29.12 9.12 -0.39
N GLN A 577 -28.43 8.02 -0.73
CA GLN A 577 -29.04 6.68 -0.83
C GLN A 577 -29.36 6.10 0.55
N VAL A 578 -28.55 6.39 1.57
CA VAL A 578 -28.65 5.75 2.89
C VAL A 578 -29.25 6.63 3.98
N LYS A 579 -29.41 7.93 3.70
CA LYS A 579 -29.90 8.95 4.64
C LYS A 579 -31.18 8.54 5.35
N VAL A 580 -32.18 8.06 4.59
CA VAL A 580 -33.50 7.69 5.14
C VAL A 580 -33.38 6.54 6.15
N HIS A 581 -32.59 5.52 5.86
CA HIS A 581 -32.39 4.39 6.76
C HIS A 581 -31.64 4.81 8.03
N ILE A 582 -30.59 5.62 7.90
CA ILE A 582 -29.82 6.14 9.04
C ILE A 582 -30.69 7.05 9.92
N GLN A 583 -31.47 7.94 9.32
CA GLN A 583 -32.39 8.84 10.03
C GLN A 583 -33.43 8.05 10.83
N THR A 584 -34.01 7.03 10.21
CA THR A 584 -35.00 6.16 10.86
C THR A 584 -34.38 5.38 12.03
N TYR A 585 -33.18 4.84 11.84
CA TYR A 585 -32.46 4.14 12.89
C TYR A 585 -32.09 5.05 14.07
N LEU A 586 -31.55 6.24 13.80
CA LEU A 586 -31.26 7.24 14.82
C LEU A 586 -32.50 7.60 15.65
N LYS A 587 -33.62 7.86 14.98
CA LYS A 587 -34.88 8.18 15.64
C LYS A 587 -35.35 7.04 16.55
N ASN A 588 -35.30 5.80 16.05
CA ASN A 588 -35.68 4.62 16.84
C ASN A 588 -34.81 4.44 18.09
N LEU A 589 -33.49 4.68 17.99
CA LEU A 589 -32.58 4.63 19.15
C LEU A 589 -32.88 5.73 20.17
N GLU A 590 -33.17 6.95 19.69
CA GLU A 590 -33.43 8.11 20.54
C GLU A 590 -34.77 8.05 21.29
N GLU A 591 -35.79 7.48 20.66
CA GLU A 591 -37.16 7.43 21.20
C GLU A 591 -37.37 6.21 22.11
N ASN A 592 -36.75 5.07 21.78
CA ASN A 592 -37.11 3.79 22.40
C ASN A 592 -36.02 3.15 23.28
N LEU A 593 -34.74 3.53 23.14
CA LEU A 593 -33.63 2.82 23.78
C LEU A 593 -32.74 3.69 24.70
N LEU A 594 -32.50 4.95 24.35
CA LEU A 594 -31.47 5.76 25.02
C LEU A 594 -32.03 6.90 25.89
N SER A 595 -31.41 7.08 27.06
CA SER A 595 -31.66 8.23 27.93
C SER A 595 -31.13 9.54 27.33
N ARG A 596 -31.50 10.69 27.90
CA ARG A 596 -31.00 12.00 27.44
C ARG A 596 -29.48 12.14 27.56
N GLU A 597 -28.86 11.50 28.56
CA GLU A 597 -27.42 11.57 28.80
C GLU A 597 -26.64 10.76 27.75
N ASP A 598 -27.16 9.59 27.37
CA ASP A 598 -26.52 8.67 26.42
C ASP A 598 -26.58 9.16 24.97
N LYS A 599 -27.53 10.05 24.63
CA LYS A 599 -27.67 10.64 23.29
C LYS A 599 -26.41 11.36 22.83
N THR A 600 -25.62 11.94 23.74
CA THR A 600 -24.37 12.62 23.37
C THR A 600 -23.34 11.63 22.81
N GLN A 601 -23.22 10.45 23.43
CA GLN A 601 -22.31 9.39 22.96
C GLN A 601 -22.78 8.80 21.64
N LEU A 602 -24.10 8.64 21.45
CA LEU A 602 -24.68 8.25 20.18
C LEU A 602 -24.29 9.22 19.06
N TYR A 603 -24.45 10.53 19.27
CA TYR A 603 -24.08 11.52 18.25
C TYR A 603 -22.60 11.53 17.95
N LEU A 604 -21.76 11.37 18.99
CA LEU A 604 -20.33 11.27 18.79
C LEU A 604 -19.94 10.05 17.94
N LEU A 605 -20.58 8.90 18.17
CA LEU A 605 -20.40 7.68 17.37
C LEU A 605 -20.70 7.95 15.89
N PHE A 606 -21.86 8.55 15.58
CA PHE A 606 -22.26 8.83 14.19
C PHE A 606 -21.37 9.88 13.53
N VAL A 607 -21.04 10.96 14.23
CA VAL A 607 -20.11 11.99 13.71
C VAL A 607 -18.74 11.37 13.39
N ASN A 608 -18.24 10.46 14.24
CA ASN A 608 -16.98 9.78 13.95
C ASN A 608 -17.10 8.85 12.73
N CYS A 609 -18.17 8.06 12.61
CA CYS A 609 -18.40 7.22 11.42
C CYS A 609 -18.49 8.03 10.13
N PHE A 610 -19.20 9.16 10.16
CA PHE A 610 -19.31 10.06 9.01
C PHE A 610 -17.98 10.73 8.68
N GLN A 611 -17.22 11.12 9.69
CA GLN A 611 -15.89 11.69 9.49
C GLN A 611 -14.96 10.66 8.82
N ASP A 612 -14.93 9.42 9.32
CA ASP A 612 -14.12 8.34 8.76
C ASP A 612 -14.48 8.06 7.29
N SER A 613 -15.78 8.02 6.97
CA SER A 613 -16.27 7.81 5.59
C SER A 613 -15.84 8.93 4.63
N LEU A 614 -16.03 10.20 5.02
CA LEU A 614 -15.63 11.34 4.19
C LEU A 614 -14.12 11.33 3.90
N MET A 615 -13.29 11.04 4.91
CA MET A 615 -11.83 10.95 4.75
C MET A 615 -11.42 9.78 3.83
N CYS A 616 -12.11 8.64 3.91
CA CYS A 616 -11.86 7.51 3.01
C CYS A 616 -12.25 7.82 1.55
N SER A 617 -13.35 8.56 1.33
CA SER A 617 -13.76 9.02 -0.01
C SER A 617 -12.71 9.95 -0.62
N GLU A 618 -12.24 10.93 0.16
CA GLU A 618 -11.19 11.88 -0.26
C GLU A 618 -9.86 11.20 -0.63
N ALA A 619 -9.51 10.09 0.03
CA ALA A 619 -8.29 9.33 -0.29
C ALA A 619 -8.40 8.50 -1.58
N ARG A 620 -9.63 8.19 -2.02
CA ARG A 620 -9.92 7.32 -3.18
C ARG A 620 -10.20 8.10 -4.45
N GLU A 621 -10.85 9.27 -4.32
CA GLU A 621 -11.20 10.11 -5.45
C GLU A 621 -9.95 10.78 -6.03
N THR A 622 -9.84 10.75 -7.37
CA THR A 622 -8.77 11.44 -8.12
C THR A 622 -9.13 12.91 -8.39
N GLU A 623 -9.99 13.50 -7.55
CA GLU A 623 -10.32 14.92 -7.68
C GLU A 623 -9.09 15.78 -7.38
N SER A 624 -8.97 16.91 -8.08
CA SER A 624 -7.90 17.85 -7.79
C SER A 624 -8.09 18.42 -6.38
N LYS A 625 -7.01 18.52 -5.60
CA LYS A 625 -7.00 19.16 -4.27
C LYS A 625 -7.65 20.56 -4.28
N GLU A 626 -7.64 21.23 -5.42
CA GLU A 626 -8.27 22.54 -5.62
C GLU A 626 -9.80 22.48 -5.67
N GLN A 627 -10.39 21.45 -6.31
CA GLN A 627 -11.84 21.28 -6.39
C GLN A 627 -12.43 21.01 -5.01
N GLN A 628 -11.80 20.11 -4.25
CA GLN A 628 -12.20 19.80 -2.87
C GLN A 628 -12.09 21.04 -1.96
N ARG A 629 -10.97 21.77 -2.04
CA ARG A 629 -10.76 23.02 -1.31
C ARG A 629 -11.87 24.03 -1.59
N GLN A 630 -12.25 24.20 -2.85
CA GLN A 630 -13.31 25.12 -3.24
C GLN A 630 -14.70 24.65 -2.77
N ALA A 631 -14.95 23.33 -2.70
CA ALA A 631 -16.16 22.76 -2.12
C ALA A 631 -16.27 23.01 -0.61
N ASP A 632 -15.17 22.88 0.13
CA ASP A 632 -15.11 23.17 1.56
C ASP A 632 -15.33 24.65 1.87
N ILE A 633 -14.75 25.56 1.08
CA ILE A 633 -15.00 27.00 1.19
C ILE A 633 -16.49 27.31 1.05
N ARG A 634 -17.17 26.71 0.07
CA ARG A 634 -18.62 26.86 -0.12
C ARG A 634 -19.40 26.30 1.07
N PHE A 635 -19.01 25.13 1.58
CA PHE A 635 -19.63 24.50 2.74
C PHE A 635 -19.49 25.38 4.00
N LEU A 636 -18.28 25.83 4.33
CA LEU A 636 -18.01 26.69 5.49
C LEU A 636 -18.80 28.00 5.42
N SER A 637 -18.89 28.61 4.22
CA SER A 637 -19.71 29.81 4.01
C SER A 637 -21.20 29.55 4.28
N ARG A 638 -21.75 28.42 3.81
CA ARG A 638 -23.16 28.04 4.07
C ARG A 638 -23.38 27.78 5.56
N PHE A 639 -22.46 27.08 6.21
CA PHE A 639 -22.52 26.75 7.63
C PHE A 639 -22.49 28.03 8.50
N ALA A 640 -21.56 28.96 8.21
CA ALA A 640 -21.47 30.25 8.92
C ALA A 640 -22.75 31.09 8.80
N ARG A 641 -23.44 31.00 7.65
CA ARG A 641 -24.71 31.71 7.38
C ARG A 641 -25.95 30.96 7.89
N LYS A 642 -25.80 29.84 8.60
CA LYS A 642 -26.89 28.98 9.07
C LYS A 642 -27.81 28.49 7.93
N GLN A 643 -27.23 28.20 6.76
CA GLN A 643 -27.91 27.65 5.58
C GLN A 643 -27.75 26.12 5.47
N THR A 644 -27.50 25.47 6.60
CA THR A 644 -27.41 24.03 6.78
C THR A 644 -28.51 23.61 7.75
N PRO A 645 -29.18 22.48 7.54
CA PRO A 645 -30.27 22.03 8.38
C PRO A 645 -29.82 21.92 9.84
N ASP A 646 -30.70 22.32 10.74
CA ASP A 646 -30.47 22.18 12.16
C ASP A 646 -30.79 20.76 12.64
N ARG A 647 -30.49 20.49 13.92
CA ARG A 647 -30.76 19.18 14.51
C ARG A 647 -32.25 18.85 14.53
N GLN A 648 -33.16 19.81 14.60
CA GLN A 648 -34.61 19.53 14.69
C GLN A 648 -35.21 19.24 13.31
N GLU A 649 -34.64 19.83 12.26
CA GLU A 649 -35.03 19.66 10.86
C GLU A 649 -34.54 18.31 10.31
N ASP A 650 -33.25 17.98 10.51
CA ASP A 650 -32.65 16.77 9.93
C ASP A 650 -31.47 16.26 10.78
N HIS A 651 -31.70 15.21 11.60
CA HIS A 651 -30.70 14.72 12.54
C HIS A 651 -29.46 14.16 11.82
N ALA A 652 -29.64 13.32 10.81
CA ALA A 652 -28.56 12.65 10.10
C ALA A 652 -27.72 13.66 9.31
N GLU A 653 -28.35 14.57 8.58
CA GLU A 653 -27.64 15.59 7.79
C GLU A 653 -26.92 16.61 8.70
N PHE A 654 -27.50 16.97 9.85
CA PHE A 654 -26.83 17.79 10.85
C PHE A 654 -25.54 17.13 11.38
N LEU A 655 -25.59 15.84 11.72
CA LEU A 655 -24.42 15.09 12.18
C LEU A 655 -23.35 14.94 11.09
N LEU A 656 -23.75 14.75 9.82
CA LEU A 656 -22.83 14.73 8.68
C LEU A 656 -22.14 16.10 8.50
N HIS A 657 -22.89 17.19 8.60
CA HIS A 657 -22.32 18.54 8.54
C HIS A 657 -21.35 18.82 9.69
N LEU A 658 -21.63 18.32 10.91
CA LEU A 658 -20.67 18.41 12.02
C LEU A 658 -19.39 17.60 11.75
N ALA A 659 -19.49 16.43 11.14
CA ALA A 659 -18.33 15.64 10.72
C ALA A 659 -17.50 16.40 9.68
N LYS A 660 -18.14 16.95 8.64
CA LYS A 660 -17.47 17.76 7.62
C LYS A 660 -16.82 19.01 8.21
N LEU A 661 -17.49 19.67 9.17
CA LEU A 661 -16.92 20.80 9.89
C LEU A 661 -15.66 20.40 10.67
N ARG A 662 -15.65 19.24 11.34
CA ARG A 662 -14.45 18.73 12.03
C ARG A 662 -13.28 18.53 11.07
N ILE A 663 -13.53 17.94 9.90
CA ILE A 663 -12.52 17.80 8.82
C ILE A 663 -11.98 19.18 8.43
N CYS A 664 -12.87 20.13 8.17
CA CYS A 664 -12.46 21.48 7.79
C CYS A 664 -11.63 22.17 8.88
N LEU A 665 -12.00 22.00 10.15
CA LEU A 665 -11.24 22.54 11.28
C LEU A 665 -9.88 21.85 11.46
N ASN A 666 -9.76 20.55 11.17
CA ASN A 666 -8.48 19.84 11.16
C ASN A 666 -7.58 20.33 10.02
N SER A 667 -8.14 20.54 8.83
CA SER A 667 -7.43 21.15 7.70
C SER A 667 -6.98 22.58 8.04
N ALA A 668 -7.82 23.36 8.71
CA ALA A 668 -7.45 24.69 9.21
C ALA A 668 -6.32 24.63 10.25
N ALA A 669 -6.33 23.62 11.13
CA ALA A 669 -5.27 23.41 12.11
C ALA A 669 -3.91 23.15 11.44
N LEU A 670 -3.87 22.36 10.35
CA LEU A 670 -2.66 22.14 9.54
C LEU A 670 -2.15 23.45 8.90
N GLN A 671 -3.05 24.31 8.42
CA GLN A 671 -2.68 25.62 7.88
C GLN A 671 -2.11 26.55 8.97
N LEU A 672 -2.67 26.50 10.18
CA LEU A 672 -2.20 27.27 11.33
C LEU A 672 -0.84 26.78 11.85
N GLU A 673 -0.59 25.47 11.86
CA GLU A 673 0.72 24.90 12.16
C GLU A 673 1.80 25.43 11.20
N LYS A 674 1.56 25.34 9.89
CA LYS A 674 2.48 25.91 8.88
C LYS A 674 2.73 27.41 9.09
N ALA A 675 1.67 28.14 9.43
CA ALA A 675 1.76 29.58 9.70
C ALA A 675 2.64 29.91 10.90
N ALA A 676 2.68 29.04 11.91
CA ALA A 676 3.51 29.20 13.10
C ALA A 676 5.00 28.91 12.84
N ASP A 677 5.31 27.97 11.92
CA ASP A 677 6.68 27.53 11.63
C ASP A 677 7.43 28.39 10.59
N GLN A 678 6.74 28.93 9.57
CA GLN A 678 7.44 29.46 8.36
C GLN A 678 7.13 30.90 7.95
N GLY A 679 6.24 31.62 8.63
CA GLY A 679 5.93 33.01 8.25
C GLY A 679 5.25 33.12 6.87
N ARG A 680 3.91 33.10 6.90
CA ARG A 680 2.94 33.61 5.89
C ARG A 680 2.93 33.10 4.43
N ASP A 681 3.98 32.52 3.85
CA ASP A 681 4.04 32.39 2.38
C ASP A 681 3.25 31.22 1.73
N ASP A 682 2.73 30.23 2.48
CA ASP A 682 1.96 29.07 1.96
C ASP A 682 0.63 28.82 2.71
N VAL A 683 0.00 29.87 3.26
CA VAL A 683 -1.26 29.74 4.02
C VAL A 683 -2.46 30.13 3.15
N ASP A 684 -3.48 29.28 3.10
CA ASP A 684 -4.73 29.58 2.39
C ASP A 684 -5.59 30.62 3.14
N ALA A 685 -5.39 31.89 2.80
CA ALA A 685 -6.10 33.00 3.41
C ALA A 685 -7.62 32.96 3.15
N GLN A 686 -8.06 32.51 1.97
CA GLN A 686 -9.47 32.45 1.61
C GLN A 686 -10.20 31.39 2.46
N TYR A 687 -9.58 30.22 2.62
CA TYR A 687 -10.08 29.14 3.46
C TYR A 687 -10.18 29.56 4.93
N LEU A 688 -9.09 30.10 5.50
CA LEU A 688 -9.07 30.52 6.90
C LEU A 688 -10.05 31.67 7.18
N GLN A 689 -10.32 32.54 6.20
CA GLN A 689 -11.34 33.57 6.34
C GLN A 689 -12.75 32.97 6.53
N GLN A 690 -13.08 31.86 5.86
CA GLN A 690 -14.35 31.17 6.07
C GLN A 690 -14.40 30.45 7.43
N VAL A 691 -13.29 29.83 7.86
CA VAL A 691 -13.19 29.23 9.20
C VAL A 691 -13.37 30.27 10.30
N LYS A 692 -12.76 31.45 10.12
CA LYS A 692 -12.94 32.61 10.99
C LYS A 692 -14.41 33.05 11.03
N ALA A 693 -15.06 33.15 9.87
CA ALA A 693 -16.49 33.48 9.78
C ALA A 693 -17.36 32.47 10.56
N VAL A 694 -17.08 31.16 10.46
CA VAL A 694 -17.76 30.14 11.27
C VAL A 694 -17.57 30.39 12.76
N CYS A 695 -16.34 30.69 13.21
CA CYS A 695 -16.05 30.93 14.63
C CYS A 695 -16.67 32.23 15.18
N GLU A 696 -16.77 33.28 14.35
CA GLU A 696 -17.29 34.59 14.75
C GLU A 696 -18.82 34.67 14.66
N TYR A 697 -19.42 34.22 13.56
CA TYR A 697 -20.85 34.40 13.30
C TYR A 697 -21.75 33.32 13.92
N SER A 698 -21.22 32.13 14.22
CA SER A 698 -22.03 31.06 14.83
C SER A 698 -22.38 31.33 16.30
N GLY A 699 -21.63 32.18 17.00
CA GLY A 699 -21.76 32.41 18.44
C GLY A 699 -21.33 31.22 19.31
N ASN A 700 -20.73 30.17 18.72
CA ASN A 700 -20.37 28.94 19.44
C ASN A 700 -18.85 28.82 19.64
N ASN A 701 -18.38 29.11 20.85
CA ASN A 701 -16.96 29.02 21.20
C ASN A 701 -16.38 27.60 21.17
N TRP A 702 -17.21 26.55 21.12
CA TRP A 702 -16.71 25.18 21.01
C TRP A 702 -15.97 24.91 19.70
N TYR A 703 -16.24 25.65 18.63
CA TYR A 703 -15.49 25.54 17.38
C TYR A 703 -14.05 26.05 17.54
N ARG A 704 -13.87 27.17 18.25
CA ARG A 704 -12.53 27.67 18.64
C ARG A 704 -11.80 26.66 19.53
N VAL A 705 -12.49 26.11 20.53
CA VAL A 705 -11.92 25.08 21.43
C VAL A 705 -11.52 23.83 20.65
N TYR A 706 -12.35 23.36 19.71
CA TYR A 706 -12.02 22.22 18.86
C TYR A 706 -10.80 22.52 17.99
N LEU A 707 -10.77 23.66 17.31
CA LEU A 707 -9.64 24.09 16.47
C LEU A 707 -8.34 24.18 17.27
N LEU A 708 -8.36 24.74 18.48
CA LEU A 708 -7.20 24.78 19.37
C LEU A 708 -6.75 23.38 19.79
N ARG A 709 -7.69 22.47 20.10
CA ARG A 709 -7.37 21.07 20.39
C ARG A 709 -6.81 20.33 19.16
N ALA A 710 -7.24 20.69 17.96
CA ALA A 710 -6.71 20.13 16.72
C ALA A 710 -5.27 20.61 16.46
N VAL A 711 -5.01 21.92 16.61
CA VAL A 711 -3.65 22.48 16.53
C VAL A 711 -2.73 21.83 17.56
N HIS A 712 -3.19 21.73 18.82
CA HIS A 712 -2.44 21.04 19.87
C HIS A 712 -2.15 19.58 19.50
N ARG A 713 -3.13 18.84 18.95
CA ARG A 713 -2.93 17.45 18.53
C ARG A 713 -1.90 17.28 17.41
N LEU A 714 -1.69 18.30 16.56
CA LEU A 714 -0.67 18.27 15.52
C LEU A 714 0.72 18.61 16.08
N SER A 715 0.84 19.73 16.79
CA SER A 715 2.16 20.35 17.04
C SER A 715 2.47 20.63 18.52
N GLY A 716 1.55 20.34 19.44
CA GLY A 716 1.72 20.59 20.88
C GLY A 716 1.36 22.00 21.34
N VAL A 717 1.68 22.31 22.61
CA VAL A 717 1.34 23.58 23.27
C VAL A 717 2.12 24.76 22.70
N ASP A 718 3.36 24.54 22.27
CA ASP A 718 4.22 25.63 21.82
C ASP A 718 3.72 26.30 20.53
N CYS A 719 3.20 25.52 19.58
CA CYS A 719 2.53 26.06 18.40
C CYS A 719 1.33 26.93 18.79
N VAL A 720 0.53 26.47 19.77
CA VAL A 720 -0.60 27.24 20.31
C VAL A 720 -0.12 28.56 20.92
N LEU A 721 0.96 28.55 21.71
CA LEU A 721 1.54 29.77 22.29
C LEU A 721 2.11 30.72 21.23
N SER A 722 2.76 30.19 20.18
CA SER A 722 3.26 30.96 19.04
C SER A 722 2.12 31.71 18.33
N LEU A 723 1.02 30.99 18.03
CA LEU A 723 -0.17 31.58 17.44
C LEU A 723 -0.82 32.63 18.35
N MET A 724 -0.86 32.39 19.66
CA MET A 724 -1.44 33.31 20.65
C MET A 724 -0.70 34.65 20.70
N ASN A 725 0.62 34.60 20.56
CA ASN A 725 1.49 35.78 20.56
C ASN A 725 1.46 36.56 19.24
N CYS A 726 0.94 35.97 18.16
CA CYS A 726 0.80 36.61 16.85
C CYS A 726 -0.55 37.34 16.71
N PRO A 727 -0.58 38.68 16.51
CA PRO A 727 -1.83 39.44 16.40
C PRO A 727 -2.78 38.96 15.31
N GLN A 728 -2.26 38.41 14.22
CA GLN A 728 -3.04 37.91 13.08
C GLN A 728 -3.95 36.73 13.45
N TRP A 729 -3.52 35.89 14.40
CA TRP A 729 -4.19 34.62 14.73
C TRP A 729 -5.00 34.68 16.02
N ARG A 730 -5.13 35.86 16.65
CA ARG A 730 -5.88 36.05 17.91
C ARG A 730 -7.34 35.62 17.85
N TRP A 731 -7.97 35.64 16.67
CA TRP A 731 -9.37 35.24 16.47
C TRP A 731 -9.64 33.76 16.79
N VAL A 732 -8.61 32.92 16.78
CA VAL A 732 -8.66 31.49 17.14
C VAL A 732 -8.90 31.31 18.65
N PHE A 733 -8.52 32.30 19.46
CA PHE A 733 -8.55 32.22 20.92
C PHE A 733 -9.79 32.93 21.51
N PRO A 734 -10.41 32.36 22.56
CA PRO A 734 -11.38 33.10 23.37
C PRO A 734 -10.71 34.34 24.00
N PRO A 735 -11.38 35.52 24.03
CA PRO A 735 -10.79 36.76 24.57
C PRO A 735 -10.29 36.65 26.01
N GLU A 736 -11.00 35.89 26.86
CA GLU A 736 -10.63 35.70 28.27
C GLU A 736 -9.31 34.94 28.44
N LEU A 737 -9.00 34.01 27.53
CA LEU A 737 -7.75 33.26 27.57
C LEU A 737 -6.54 34.16 27.26
N LEU A 738 -6.67 35.07 26.29
CA LEU A 738 -5.63 36.05 25.96
C LEU A 738 -5.33 36.98 27.15
N ARG A 739 -6.37 37.35 27.92
CA ARG A 739 -6.23 38.17 29.13
C ARG A 739 -5.44 37.44 30.22
N LEU A 740 -5.75 36.17 30.47
CA LEU A 740 -5.08 35.36 31.50
C LEU A 740 -3.60 35.10 31.17
N GLN A 741 -3.26 34.87 29.89
CA GLN A 741 -1.88 34.63 29.47
C GLN A 741 -0.96 35.83 29.71
N LEU A 742 -1.47 37.05 29.53
CA LEU A 742 -0.71 38.28 29.81
C LEU A 742 -0.43 38.45 31.31
N MET A 743 -1.31 37.95 32.17
CA MET A 743 -1.14 38.02 33.63
C MET A 743 -0.20 36.95 34.17
N ASN A 744 -0.22 35.74 33.59
CA ASN A 744 0.58 34.59 34.04
C ASN A 744 1.16 33.83 32.83
N PRO A 745 2.40 34.15 32.38
CA PRO A 745 3.06 33.42 31.30
C PRO A 745 3.24 31.95 31.68
N THR A 746 2.68 31.05 30.89
CA THR A 746 2.75 29.60 31.16
C THR A 746 4.10 29.00 30.74
N SER A 747 4.71 28.21 31.63
CA SER A 747 5.76 27.25 31.29
C SER A 747 5.27 25.84 31.61
N VAL A 748 5.25 24.94 30.62
CA VAL A 748 4.79 23.56 30.81
C VAL A 748 5.91 22.74 31.45
N ASP A 749 5.63 22.03 32.55
CA ASP A 749 6.57 21.12 33.20
C ASP A 749 6.33 19.66 32.79
N GLN A 750 7.04 19.17 31.77
CA GLN A 750 6.82 17.83 31.21
C GLN A 750 7.19 16.72 32.20
N PHE A 751 8.13 16.97 33.12
CA PHE A 751 8.51 16.01 34.16
C PHE A 751 7.39 15.75 35.18
N LEU A 752 6.29 16.51 35.19
CA LEU A 752 5.13 16.22 36.05
C LEU A 752 4.52 14.84 35.79
N CYS A 753 4.76 14.22 34.62
CA CYS A 753 4.39 12.83 34.36
C CYS A 753 5.11 11.82 35.29
N CYS A 754 6.23 12.21 35.91
CA CYS A 754 6.91 11.44 36.95
C CYS A 754 6.12 11.38 38.28
N GLY A 755 4.98 12.07 38.37
CA GLY A 755 4.03 11.96 39.46
C GLY A 755 4.37 12.81 40.68
N THR A 756 3.64 12.57 41.78
CA THR A 756 3.69 13.37 43.01
C THR A 756 5.06 13.35 43.68
N SER A 757 5.84 12.27 43.53
CA SER A 757 7.21 12.17 44.04
C SER A 757 8.13 13.20 43.39
N TYR A 758 8.07 13.39 42.07
CA TYR A 758 8.84 14.44 41.40
C TYR A 758 8.37 15.83 41.82
N GLN A 759 7.05 16.03 41.88
CA GLN A 759 6.48 17.31 42.30
C GLN A 759 6.97 17.71 43.70
N ALA A 760 7.04 16.76 44.64
CA ALA A 760 7.57 16.99 45.98
C ALA A 760 9.05 17.41 45.95
N VAL A 761 9.91 16.64 45.25
CA VAL A 761 11.35 16.95 45.13
C VAL A 761 11.57 18.32 44.46
N ARG A 762 10.83 18.61 43.38
CA ARG A 762 10.90 19.90 42.67
C ARG A 762 10.50 21.05 43.59
N ASN A 763 9.43 20.90 44.36
CA ASN A 763 8.97 21.93 45.29
C ASN A 763 9.95 22.12 46.47
N ASP A 764 10.56 21.04 46.98
CA ASP A 764 11.59 21.13 48.02
C ASP A 764 12.86 21.86 47.49
N VAL A 765 13.29 21.57 46.24
CA VAL A 765 14.38 22.30 45.58
C VAL A 765 14.03 23.79 45.38
N ALA A 766 12.81 24.09 44.93
CA ALA A 766 12.35 25.46 44.78
C ALA A 766 12.32 26.20 46.13
N THR A 767 11.83 25.53 47.18
CA THR A 767 11.77 26.08 48.56
C THR A 767 13.17 26.37 49.08
N PHE A 768 14.11 25.44 48.93
CA PHE A 768 15.51 25.64 49.32
C PHE A 768 16.18 26.80 48.56
N THR A 769 15.80 26.99 47.29
CA THR A 769 16.31 28.07 46.44
C THR A 769 15.81 29.44 46.90
N LEU A 770 14.55 29.52 47.35
CA LEU A 770 13.94 30.75 47.86
C LEU A 770 14.35 31.06 49.32
N ASP A 771 14.40 30.05 50.18
CA ASP A 771 14.79 30.14 51.59
C ASP A 771 15.89 29.11 51.94
N PRO A 772 17.16 29.53 52.01
CA PRO A 772 18.29 28.67 52.41
C PRO A 772 18.19 28.15 53.85
N GLY A 773 17.34 28.74 54.69
CA GLY A 773 17.09 28.33 56.06
C GLY A 773 16.07 27.19 56.20
N ALA A 774 15.46 26.73 55.11
CA ALA A 774 14.44 25.68 55.08
C ALA A 774 15.02 24.28 55.39
N LYS A 775 15.35 24.04 56.67
CA LYS A 775 15.94 22.79 57.17
C LYS A 775 15.12 21.54 56.81
N ASP A 776 13.79 21.66 56.75
CA ASP A 776 12.90 20.56 56.39
C ASP A 776 13.06 20.13 54.93
N ALA A 777 13.22 21.08 54.00
CA ALA A 777 13.44 20.78 52.58
C ALA A 777 14.81 20.13 52.36
N VAL A 778 15.86 20.64 53.02
CA VAL A 778 17.21 20.04 53.01
C VAL A 778 17.17 18.60 53.51
N ALA A 779 16.54 18.36 54.67
CA ALA A 779 16.44 17.04 55.25
C ALA A 779 15.68 16.04 54.36
N LYS A 780 14.67 16.48 53.62
CA LYS A 780 13.94 15.63 52.64
C LYS A 780 14.81 15.28 51.44
N ILE A 781 15.54 16.27 50.89
CA ILE A 781 16.43 16.05 49.74
C ILE A 781 17.58 15.10 50.11
N GLU A 782 18.23 15.29 51.27
CA GLU A 782 19.33 14.42 51.74
C GLU A 782 18.86 12.97 52.05
N LYS A 783 17.58 12.79 52.32
CA LYS A 783 16.96 11.47 52.59
C LYS A 783 16.50 10.73 51.32
N LEU A 784 16.64 11.30 50.13
CA LEU A 784 16.28 10.60 48.89
C LEU A 784 17.11 9.33 48.73
N ARG A 785 16.45 8.20 48.43
CA ARG A 785 17.06 6.88 48.26
C ARG A 785 16.45 6.15 47.07
N GLY A 786 17.19 5.19 46.51
CA GLY A 786 16.76 4.34 45.40
C GLY A 786 16.33 5.15 44.16
N PRO A 787 15.22 4.80 43.50
CA PRO A 787 14.79 5.46 42.26
C PRO A 787 14.49 6.95 42.42
N GLN A 788 14.14 7.41 43.63
CA GLN A 788 13.84 8.82 43.90
C GLN A 788 15.04 9.74 43.74
N VAL A 789 16.26 9.20 43.83
CA VAL A 789 17.49 9.98 43.59
C VAL A 789 17.47 10.54 42.16
N SER A 790 16.99 9.77 41.17
CA SER A 790 16.96 10.20 39.77
C SER A 790 16.10 11.45 39.52
N LEU A 791 15.09 11.69 40.36
CA LEU A 791 14.17 12.82 40.23
C LEU A 791 14.84 14.16 40.61
N LEU A 792 15.91 14.13 41.42
CA LEU A 792 16.63 15.34 41.82
C LEU A 792 17.26 16.05 40.61
N ALA A 793 17.88 15.32 39.69
CA ALA A 793 18.44 15.91 38.47
C ALA A 793 17.37 16.61 37.63
N LEU A 794 16.17 16.01 37.52
CA LEU A 794 15.03 16.63 36.81
C LEU A 794 14.60 17.93 37.48
N ALA A 795 14.50 17.91 38.82
CA ALA A 795 14.14 19.08 39.62
C ALA A 795 15.18 20.21 39.49
N LEU A 796 16.47 19.87 39.55
CA LEU A 796 17.56 20.83 39.36
C LEU A 796 17.56 21.41 37.94
N PHE A 797 17.36 20.56 36.92
CA PHE A 797 17.23 21.03 35.54
C PHE A 797 16.08 22.04 35.42
N ARG A 798 14.91 21.70 35.95
CA ARG A 798 13.72 22.55 35.81
C ARG A 798 13.81 23.85 36.61
N GLN A 799 14.28 23.79 37.86
CA GLN A 799 14.33 24.95 38.75
C GLN A 799 15.54 25.85 38.50
N ILE A 800 16.66 25.30 38.02
CA ILE A 800 17.93 26.04 37.90
C ILE A 800 18.35 26.16 36.43
N THR A 801 18.51 25.04 35.73
CA THR A 801 19.07 25.06 34.35
C THR A 801 18.15 25.78 33.36
N CYS A 802 16.82 25.59 33.43
CA CYS A 802 15.88 26.30 32.57
C CYS A 802 15.89 27.83 32.76
N ARG A 803 16.36 28.37 33.90
CA ARG A 803 16.46 29.82 34.13
C ARG A 803 17.45 30.51 33.20
N TYR A 804 18.43 29.77 32.67
CA TYR A 804 19.38 30.29 31.68
C TYR A 804 18.73 30.62 30.32
N LYS A 805 17.51 30.13 30.04
CA LYS A 805 16.70 30.54 28.88
C LYS A 805 16.31 32.01 28.93
N SER A 806 16.21 32.61 30.13
CA SER A 806 15.84 34.01 30.28
C SER A 806 16.95 34.94 29.79
N GLN A 807 16.55 35.95 29.02
CA GLN A 807 17.42 37.05 28.61
C GLN A 807 17.66 38.05 29.76
N VAL A 808 16.85 38.00 30.81
CA VAL A 808 16.99 38.86 32.00
C VAL A 808 18.07 38.29 32.92
N ALA A 809 19.19 38.99 33.04
CA ALA A 809 20.33 38.54 33.85
C ALA A 809 19.98 38.27 35.32
N ALA A 810 19.06 39.05 35.90
CA ALA A 810 18.60 38.88 37.29
C ALA A 810 17.85 37.55 37.54
N ILE A 811 17.32 36.92 36.49
CA ILE A 811 16.65 35.61 36.61
C ILE A 811 17.67 34.48 36.61
N ARG A 812 18.89 34.68 36.11
CA ARG A 812 19.91 33.61 36.06
C ARG A 812 20.39 33.22 37.47
N PRO A 813 20.76 31.94 37.71
CA PRO A 813 21.24 31.51 39.00
C PRO A 813 22.52 32.25 39.42
N SER A 814 22.55 32.77 40.65
CA SER A 814 23.73 33.47 41.17
C SER A 814 24.86 32.48 41.53
N GLU A 815 26.11 32.95 41.61
CA GLU A 815 27.22 32.10 42.05
C GLU A 815 27.06 31.60 43.50
N GLN A 816 26.54 32.45 44.39
CA GLN A 816 26.26 32.05 45.78
C GLN A 816 25.20 30.95 45.85
N GLU A 817 24.15 31.05 45.04
CA GLU A 817 23.08 30.05 44.94
C GLU A 817 23.60 28.71 44.42
N ARG A 818 24.42 28.73 43.36
CA ARG A 818 25.08 27.53 42.83
C ARG A 818 25.96 26.85 43.87
N ASN A 819 26.80 27.61 44.58
CA ASN A 819 27.66 27.07 45.63
C ASN A 819 26.86 26.41 46.78
N ARG A 820 25.68 26.95 47.13
CA ARG A 820 24.80 26.34 48.14
C ARG A 820 24.22 25.01 47.67
N LEU A 821 23.74 24.95 46.42
CA LEU A 821 23.22 23.72 45.82
C LEU A 821 24.32 22.66 45.64
N GLU A 822 25.54 23.06 45.25
CA GLU A 822 26.69 22.14 45.21
C GLU A 822 27.05 21.58 46.59
N ASN A 823 26.95 22.39 47.65
CA ASN A 823 27.14 21.91 49.01
C ASN A 823 26.08 20.89 49.42
N LEU A 824 24.81 21.08 49.05
CA LEU A 824 23.73 20.11 49.27
C LEU A 824 24.01 18.77 48.58
N LEU A 825 24.57 18.82 47.36
CA LEU A 825 24.91 17.64 46.58
C LEU A 825 26.04 16.79 47.21
N LYS A 826 26.85 17.33 48.12
CA LYS A 826 27.90 16.56 48.82
C LYS A 826 27.34 15.43 49.69
N GLY A 827 26.06 15.49 50.09
CA GLY A 827 25.37 14.45 50.86
C GLY A 827 25.14 13.14 50.10
N PHE A 828 25.31 13.12 48.77
CA PHE A 828 25.07 11.94 47.92
C PHE A 828 26.36 11.14 47.67
N ARG A 829 26.26 9.80 47.76
CA ARG A 829 27.41 8.88 47.66
C ARG A 829 27.86 8.55 46.22
N LEU A 830 27.00 8.78 45.23
CA LEU A 830 27.29 8.48 43.81
C LEU A 830 28.06 9.65 43.17
N ASN A 831 29.39 9.53 43.06
CA ASN A 831 30.24 10.61 42.55
C ASN A 831 29.85 11.05 41.13
N ASP A 832 29.71 10.12 40.18
CA ASP A 832 29.37 10.45 38.79
C ASP A 832 28.00 11.15 38.67
N TYR A 833 27.03 10.76 39.50
CA TYR A 833 25.71 11.38 39.58
C TYR A 833 25.79 12.79 40.17
N ARG A 834 26.58 12.96 41.25
CA ARG A 834 26.79 14.26 41.89
C ARG A 834 27.43 15.24 40.92
N ASP A 835 28.45 14.81 40.19
CA ASP A 835 29.19 15.65 39.25
C ASP A 835 28.30 16.03 38.05
N PHE A 836 27.43 15.11 37.60
CA PHE A 836 26.39 15.41 36.61
C PHE A 836 25.40 16.47 37.12
N CYS A 837 24.86 16.32 38.33
CA CYS A 837 23.95 17.31 38.94
C CYS A 837 24.63 18.68 39.14
N ALA A 838 25.90 18.72 39.52
CA ALA A 838 26.65 19.97 39.65
C ALA A 838 26.85 20.68 38.29
N ALA A 839 27.11 19.92 37.23
CA ALA A 839 27.23 20.47 35.88
C ALA A 839 25.93 21.14 35.39
N LEU A 840 24.76 20.58 35.74
CA LEU A 840 23.45 21.17 35.43
C LEU A 840 23.26 22.58 36.05
N LEU A 841 23.80 22.82 37.25
CA LEU A 841 23.74 24.14 37.92
C LEU A 841 24.46 25.24 37.12
N SER A 842 25.49 24.85 36.37
CA SER A 842 26.30 25.74 35.52
C SER A 842 25.92 25.65 34.04
N ASN A 843 24.72 25.13 33.72
CA ASN A 843 24.19 24.98 32.36
C ASN A 843 25.09 24.15 31.43
N GLN A 844 25.70 23.09 31.97
CA GLN A 844 26.51 22.12 31.22
C GLN A 844 25.80 20.76 31.25
N ILE A 845 25.01 20.49 30.21
CA ILE A 845 24.13 19.30 30.18
C ILE A 845 24.93 18.08 29.74
N GLY A 846 24.83 16.97 30.48
CA GLY A 846 25.59 15.75 30.22
C GLY A 846 26.94 15.66 30.97
N GLY A 847 27.35 16.73 31.66
CA GLY A 847 28.51 16.74 32.54
C GLY A 847 29.46 17.91 32.32
N ALA A 848 30.51 17.96 33.14
CA ALA A 848 31.49 19.04 33.12
C ALA A 848 32.17 19.17 31.74
N GLY A 849 32.24 20.40 31.23
CA GLY A 849 32.84 20.71 29.92
C GLY A 849 31.92 20.49 28.72
N SER A 850 30.66 20.10 28.93
CA SER A 850 29.70 19.93 27.84
C SER A 850 29.40 21.24 27.09
N SER A 851 29.25 21.11 25.76
CA SER A 851 28.78 22.18 24.88
C SER A 851 27.25 22.25 24.80
N LEU A 852 26.52 21.28 25.36
CA LEU A 852 25.06 21.26 25.36
C LEU A 852 24.53 22.19 26.47
N ARG A 853 23.70 23.17 26.09
CA ARG A 853 23.20 24.23 26.98
C ARG A 853 21.74 24.55 26.69
N VAL A 854 21.02 25.03 27.71
CA VAL A 854 19.73 25.71 27.52
C VAL A 854 19.97 27.20 27.33
N ASP A 855 19.52 27.75 26.21
CA ASP A 855 19.52 29.18 25.93
C ASP A 855 18.29 29.58 25.09
N ALA A 856 18.16 30.87 24.78
CA ALA A 856 17.01 31.40 24.05
C ALA A 856 17.02 31.07 22.54
N ALA A 857 18.15 30.65 21.97
CA ALA A 857 18.30 30.33 20.56
C ALA A 857 18.02 28.84 20.25
N LEU A 858 17.99 27.99 21.27
CA LEU A 858 17.71 26.56 21.12
C LEU A 858 16.27 26.32 20.62
N SER A 859 16.12 25.47 19.60
CA SER A 859 14.80 25.06 19.14
C SER A 859 14.05 24.27 20.20
N ILE A 860 12.72 24.35 20.16
CA ILE A 860 11.83 23.69 21.11
C ILE A 860 12.02 22.17 21.09
N GLN A 861 12.10 21.59 19.89
CA GLN A 861 12.34 20.16 19.73
C GLN A 861 13.67 19.73 20.38
N ARG A 862 14.74 20.51 20.23
CA ARG A 862 16.01 20.23 20.90
C ARG A 862 15.94 20.43 22.40
N GLN A 863 15.17 21.40 22.89
CA GLN A 863 14.94 21.56 24.32
C GLN A 863 14.28 20.31 24.92
N ILE A 864 13.24 19.77 24.29
CA ILE A 864 12.57 18.53 24.71
C ILE A 864 13.55 17.36 24.68
N LEU A 865 14.37 17.25 23.62
CA LEU A 865 15.42 16.23 23.53
C LEU A 865 16.46 16.34 24.65
N LEU A 866 16.81 17.55 25.10
CA LEU A 866 17.66 17.75 26.28
C LEU A 866 16.96 17.36 27.59
N GLU A 867 15.65 17.64 27.72
CA GLU A 867 14.84 17.16 28.85
C GLU A 867 14.86 15.62 28.91
N LEU A 868 14.69 14.94 27.76
CA LEU A 868 14.82 13.49 27.64
C LEU A 868 16.23 12.98 27.97
N LEU A 869 17.27 13.67 27.47
CA LEU A 869 18.68 13.33 27.74
C LEU A 869 18.99 13.39 29.24
N VAL A 870 18.58 14.47 29.91
CA VAL A 870 18.79 14.64 31.35
C VAL A 870 18.09 13.54 32.14
N HIS A 871 16.88 13.16 31.73
CA HIS A 871 16.16 12.05 32.36
C HIS A 871 16.88 10.72 32.13
N LEU A 872 17.28 10.42 30.89
CA LEU A 872 18.03 9.19 30.58
C LEU A 872 19.33 9.12 31.39
N ASP A 873 20.15 10.17 31.37
CA ASP A 873 21.43 10.22 32.10
C ASP A 873 21.23 10.01 33.60
N SER A 874 20.19 10.65 34.17
CA SER A 874 19.84 10.48 35.57
C SER A 874 19.55 9.02 35.89
N VAL A 875 18.73 8.34 35.09
CA VAL A 875 18.41 6.90 35.27
C VAL A 875 19.64 6.01 35.10
N LEU A 876 20.47 6.25 34.07
CA LEU A 876 21.69 5.48 33.81
C LEU A 876 22.71 5.60 34.95
N LEU A 877 22.83 6.78 35.55
CA LEU A 877 23.75 7.06 36.66
C LEU A 877 23.23 6.51 38.00
N THR A 878 21.92 6.54 38.25
CA THR A 878 21.33 5.96 39.48
C THR A 878 21.20 4.43 39.44
N GLY A 879 21.26 3.83 38.24
CA GLY A 879 21.50 2.39 38.03
C GLY A 879 20.25 1.55 37.76
N ASN A 880 20.22 0.91 36.58
CA ASN A 880 19.35 -0.21 36.23
C ASN A 880 20.18 -1.24 35.43
N LEU A 881 20.10 -2.53 35.79
CA LEU A 881 20.84 -3.63 35.14
C LEU A 881 20.48 -3.82 33.66
N LEU A 882 19.23 -3.59 33.27
CA LEU A 882 18.75 -3.69 31.89
C LEU A 882 19.35 -2.61 30.97
N LEU A 883 19.71 -1.45 31.53
CA LEU A 883 20.22 -0.31 30.76
C LEU A 883 21.76 -0.25 30.70
N VAL A 884 22.46 -1.28 31.19
CA VAL A 884 23.93 -1.35 31.17
C VAL A 884 24.52 -1.12 29.77
N PRO A 885 23.97 -1.67 28.67
CA PRO A 885 24.47 -1.38 27.33
C PRO A 885 24.41 0.10 26.97
N LEU A 886 23.28 0.77 27.24
CA LEU A 886 23.13 2.22 27.01
C LEU A 886 24.05 3.04 27.92
N LYS A 887 24.23 2.62 29.17
CA LYS A 887 25.19 3.24 30.10
C LYS A 887 26.62 3.19 29.57
N LYS A 888 27.03 2.06 28.97
CA LYS A 888 28.36 1.94 28.34
C LYS A 888 28.49 2.86 27.13
N ILE A 889 27.47 2.96 26.28
CA ILE A 889 27.47 3.91 25.15
C ILE A 889 27.60 5.36 25.65
N ALA A 890 26.86 5.72 26.70
CA ALA A 890 26.80 7.07 27.24
C ALA A 890 28.05 7.50 28.04
N PHE A 891 28.61 6.63 28.88
CA PHE A 891 29.67 7.01 29.83
C PHE A 891 31.00 6.29 29.60
N GLN A 892 31.03 5.23 28.78
CA GLN A 892 32.23 4.44 28.48
C GLN A 892 32.31 4.05 26.99
N PRO A 893 32.12 4.99 26.04
CA PRO A 893 31.97 4.68 24.60
C PRO A 893 33.16 3.91 24.02
N GLN A 894 34.37 4.09 24.56
CA GLN A 894 35.57 3.36 24.18
C GLN A 894 35.48 1.84 24.38
N THR A 895 34.56 1.36 25.25
CA THR A 895 34.37 -0.07 25.51
C THR A 895 33.43 -0.75 24.53
N VAL A 896 32.72 0.03 23.69
CA VAL A 896 31.65 -0.43 22.81
C VAL A 896 31.82 0.00 21.35
N THR A 897 32.99 0.54 20.97
CA THR A 897 33.29 1.00 19.60
C THR A 897 33.09 -0.08 18.54
N HIS A 898 33.31 -1.35 18.89
CA HIS A 898 33.14 -2.51 17.99
C HIS A 898 31.96 -3.40 18.39
N SER A 899 30.99 -2.88 19.14
CA SER A 899 29.78 -3.62 19.51
C SER A 899 28.67 -3.46 18.46
N PHE A 900 27.78 -4.44 18.38
CA PHE A 900 26.52 -4.29 17.65
C PHE A 900 25.61 -3.35 18.43
N LEU A 901 25.14 -2.28 17.78
CA LEU A 901 24.20 -1.37 18.39
C LEU A 901 22.75 -1.83 18.17
N PRO A 902 21.84 -1.54 19.10
CA PRO A 902 20.42 -1.82 18.90
C PRO A 902 19.86 -1.13 17.65
N THR A 903 18.86 -1.73 17.02
CA THR A 903 18.09 -1.14 15.89
C THR A 903 18.91 -0.81 14.64
N MET A 904 20.07 -1.47 14.48
CA MET A 904 20.86 -1.46 13.26
C MET A 904 20.36 -2.51 12.28
N ALA A 905 20.49 -2.22 10.98
CA ALA A 905 20.00 -3.09 9.92
C ALA A 905 20.65 -4.47 9.95
N ASP A 906 19.82 -5.50 9.75
CA ASP A 906 20.29 -6.87 9.58
C ASP A 906 20.70 -7.17 8.15
N ASN A 907 21.47 -8.24 8.00
CA ASN A 907 21.94 -8.67 6.70
C ASN A 907 20.89 -9.52 5.97
N HIS A 908 19.94 -8.87 5.28
CA HIS A 908 18.97 -9.54 4.39
C HIS A 908 19.58 -10.05 3.07
N THR A 909 20.91 -10.14 2.94
CA THR A 909 21.53 -10.57 1.67
C THR A 909 21.24 -12.04 1.33
N SER A 910 20.90 -12.90 2.28
CA SER A 910 20.46 -14.29 2.00
C SER A 910 19.10 -14.31 1.27
N GLU A 911 18.10 -13.62 1.80
CA GLU A 911 16.76 -13.49 1.20
C GLU A 911 16.81 -12.76 -0.16
N ALA A 912 17.58 -11.67 -0.23
CA ALA A 912 17.80 -10.95 -1.47
C ALA A 912 18.53 -11.81 -2.53
N ARG A 913 19.47 -12.68 -2.13
CA ARG A 913 20.15 -13.61 -3.06
C ARG A 913 19.23 -14.70 -3.58
N GLU A 914 18.32 -15.20 -2.74
CA GLU A 914 17.33 -16.19 -3.17
C GLU A 914 16.37 -15.59 -4.20
N TRP A 915 15.92 -14.36 -3.97
CA TRP A 915 15.14 -13.58 -4.94
C TRP A 915 15.93 -13.28 -6.22
N LEU A 916 17.17 -12.80 -6.12
CA LEU A 916 18.03 -12.51 -7.29
C LEU A 916 18.33 -13.78 -8.12
N LYS A 917 18.49 -14.95 -7.47
CA LYS A 917 18.64 -16.24 -8.16
C LYS A 917 17.38 -16.61 -8.95
N LYS A 918 16.20 -16.39 -8.39
CA LYS A 918 14.91 -16.62 -9.06
C LYS A 918 14.80 -15.76 -10.34
N GLU A 919 15.27 -14.52 -10.29
CA GLU A 919 15.24 -13.56 -11.40
C GLU A 919 16.50 -13.57 -12.30
N LYS A 920 17.43 -14.52 -12.11
CA LYS A 920 18.70 -14.64 -12.87
C LYS A 920 19.55 -13.35 -12.88
N LEU A 921 19.54 -12.60 -11.78
CA LEU A 921 20.32 -11.37 -11.61
C LEU A 921 21.60 -11.64 -10.79
N GLN A 922 22.75 -11.13 -11.26
CA GLN A 922 24.02 -11.20 -10.55
C GLN A 922 24.42 -9.82 -10.00
N LYS A 923 24.84 -9.76 -8.74
CA LYS A 923 25.27 -8.52 -8.08
C LYS A 923 26.78 -8.27 -8.26
N TYR A 924 27.10 -7.05 -8.68
CA TYR A 924 28.45 -6.49 -8.81
C TYR A 924 28.60 -5.25 -7.92
N TYR A 925 29.83 -4.82 -7.69
CA TYR A 925 30.13 -3.55 -7.03
C TYR A 925 31.00 -2.70 -7.94
N CYS A 926 30.70 -1.40 -8.02
CA CYS A 926 31.63 -0.43 -8.61
C CYS A 926 32.89 -0.28 -7.75
N ALA A 927 33.90 0.42 -8.28
CA ALA A 927 35.17 0.65 -7.58
C ALA A 927 35.01 1.31 -6.18
N ASN A 928 33.92 2.05 -5.95
CA ASN A 928 33.60 2.69 -4.66
C ASN A 928 32.64 1.87 -3.77
N GLY A 929 32.30 0.65 -4.15
CA GLY A 929 31.48 -0.25 -3.32
C GLY A 929 29.97 -0.07 -3.44
N HIS A 930 29.46 0.74 -4.38
CA HIS A 930 28.02 0.78 -4.67
C HIS A 930 27.57 -0.46 -5.45
N PRO A 931 26.45 -1.09 -5.08
CA PRO A 931 25.95 -2.29 -5.74
C PRO A 931 25.34 -1.97 -7.11
N CYS A 932 25.61 -2.82 -8.11
CA CYS A 932 24.98 -2.78 -9.43
C CYS A 932 24.53 -4.19 -9.81
N PHE A 933 23.40 -4.31 -10.49
CA PHE A 933 22.83 -5.61 -10.87
C PHE A 933 23.01 -5.86 -12.38
N VAL A 934 23.41 -7.08 -12.74
CA VAL A 934 23.62 -7.53 -14.11
C VAL A 934 22.72 -8.73 -14.36
N GLY A 935 21.79 -8.62 -15.31
CA GLY A 935 20.81 -9.67 -15.60
C GLY A 935 21.23 -10.70 -16.65
N GLU A 936 20.24 -11.46 -17.13
CA GLU A 936 20.34 -12.52 -18.14
C GLU A 936 21.30 -13.67 -17.79
N CYS A 937 22.58 -13.53 -18.17
CA CYS A 937 23.64 -14.51 -17.95
C CYS A 937 24.52 -14.18 -16.73
N GLY A 938 24.26 -13.06 -16.05
CA GLY A 938 24.99 -12.63 -14.85
C GLY A 938 26.40 -12.08 -15.10
N LYS A 939 26.77 -11.85 -16.37
CA LYS A 939 28.07 -11.27 -16.76
C LYS A 939 27.88 -10.01 -17.60
N PRO A 940 28.64 -8.93 -17.34
CA PRO A 940 28.38 -7.64 -17.96
C PRO A 940 28.85 -7.60 -19.42
N VAL A 941 27.95 -7.13 -20.29
CA VAL A 941 28.17 -7.03 -21.75
C VAL A 941 28.00 -5.60 -22.29
N VAL A 942 27.58 -4.67 -21.44
CA VAL A 942 27.43 -3.25 -21.76
C VAL A 942 28.27 -2.41 -20.79
N LEU A 943 28.87 -1.33 -21.29
CA LEU A 943 29.56 -0.30 -20.49
C LEU A 943 28.58 0.78 -20.04
N ALA A 944 28.64 1.17 -18.77
CA ALA A 944 27.82 2.24 -18.20
C ALA A 944 28.59 3.01 -17.11
N LYS A 945 27.95 4.01 -16.49
CA LYS A 945 28.47 4.74 -15.32
C LYS A 945 27.63 4.44 -14.09
N CYS A 946 28.28 4.33 -12.93
CA CYS A 946 27.60 4.14 -11.65
C CYS A 946 26.68 5.33 -11.37
N PRO A 947 25.39 5.10 -11.07
CA PRO A 947 24.45 6.18 -10.79
C PRO A 947 24.79 6.95 -9.50
N ASP A 948 25.46 6.31 -8.53
CA ASP A 948 25.79 6.91 -7.24
C ASP A 948 27.09 7.74 -7.25
N CYS A 949 28.12 7.28 -7.97
CA CYS A 949 29.45 7.91 -7.93
C CYS A 949 30.10 8.19 -9.29
N GLY A 950 29.44 7.85 -10.40
CA GLY A 950 29.93 8.13 -11.75
C GLY A 950 31.11 7.30 -12.25
N GLN A 951 31.65 6.38 -11.44
CA GLN A 951 32.72 5.45 -11.86
C GLN A 951 32.25 4.50 -12.97
N PRO A 952 33.13 4.06 -13.89
CA PRO A 952 32.76 3.14 -14.95
C PRO A 952 32.33 1.79 -14.36
N ILE A 953 31.20 1.26 -14.84
CA ILE A 953 30.62 -0.04 -14.48
C ILE A 953 30.29 -0.84 -15.74
N GLY A 954 29.98 -2.13 -15.57
CA GLY A 954 29.65 -2.99 -16.70
C GLY A 954 30.87 -3.65 -17.31
N GLY A 955 30.84 -3.93 -18.62
CA GLY A 955 31.82 -4.78 -19.28
C GLY A 955 31.54 -5.00 -20.76
N LEU A 956 32.46 -5.66 -21.46
CA LEU A 956 32.30 -6.10 -22.85
C LEU A 956 32.69 -7.57 -22.94
N ASN A 957 32.01 -8.35 -23.79
CA ASN A 957 32.27 -9.79 -23.98
C ASN A 957 32.30 -10.57 -22.66
N HIS A 958 31.39 -10.26 -21.74
CA HIS A 958 31.30 -10.86 -20.41
C HIS A 958 32.48 -10.56 -19.47
N HIS A 959 33.35 -9.61 -19.83
CA HIS A 959 34.48 -9.18 -19.01
C HIS A 959 34.17 -7.82 -18.37
N ALA A 960 34.14 -7.80 -17.04
CA ALA A 960 33.90 -6.60 -16.27
C ALA A 960 35.05 -5.58 -16.42
N VAL A 961 34.70 -4.28 -16.39
CA VAL A 961 35.70 -3.20 -16.34
C VAL A 961 36.50 -3.24 -15.03
N GLN A 962 37.70 -2.66 -15.05
CA GLN A 962 38.58 -2.64 -13.89
C GLN A 962 37.90 -1.94 -12.70
N GLY A 963 37.86 -2.62 -11.55
CA GLY A 963 37.17 -2.15 -10.34
C GLY A 963 35.68 -2.50 -10.27
N PHE A 964 35.10 -3.12 -11.30
CA PHE A 964 33.74 -3.66 -11.28
C PHE A 964 33.77 -5.16 -10.95
N THR A 965 33.54 -5.52 -9.70
CA THR A 965 33.77 -6.90 -9.21
C THR A 965 32.50 -7.58 -8.75
N THR A 966 32.38 -8.88 -8.99
CA THR A 966 31.28 -9.71 -8.49
C THR A 966 31.30 -9.82 -6.97
N ASP A 967 30.12 -9.94 -6.35
CA ASP A 967 30.01 -10.23 -4.92
C ASP A 967 30.51 -11.64 -4.60
N THR A 968 31.75 -11.77 -4.12
CA THR A 968 32.36 -13.04 -3.68
C THR A 968 32.14 -13.34 -2.19
N ARG A 969 31.42 -12.48 -1.46
CA ARG A 969 31.36 -12.54 0.01
C ARG A 969 30.25 -13.51 0.49
N LEU A 970 30.61 -14.74 0.81
CA LEU A 970 29.70 -15.83 1.20
C LEU A 970 29.24 -15.84 2.68
N GLY A 971 29.43 -14.77 3.47
CA GLY A 971 29.15 -14.76 4.92
C GLY A 971 28.10 -13.74 5.39
N ASP A 972 27.74 -13.85 6.68
CA ASP A 972 26.98 -12.84 7.42
C ASP A 972 27.74 -11.50 7.42
N GLN A 973 27.12 -10.46 6.85
CA GLN A 973 27.65 -9.11 6.73
C GLN A 973 27.04 -8.16 7.76
N THR A 974 26.47 -8.67 8.85
CA THR A 974 26.09 -7.82 9.99
C THR A 974 27.31 -7.00 10.43
N ARG A 975 27.13 -5.68 10.50
CA ARG A 975 28.21 -4.73 10.82
C ARG A 975 28.04 -4.24 12.25
N THR A 976 29.17 -4.13 12.95
CA THR A 976 29.22 -3.47 14.26
C THR A 976 29.13 -1.95 14.09
N GLY A 977 28.78 -1.24 15.17
CA GLY A 977 28.64 0.21 15.18
C GLY A 977 27.30 0.72 14.62
N HIS A 978 27.21 2.04 14.45
CA HIS A 978 26.05 2.74 13.90
C HIS A 978 26.15 2.81 12.37
N ILE A 979 25.26 2.11 11.66
CA ILE A 979 25.33 1.92 10.19
C ILE A 979 24.17 2.53 9.40
N LEU A 980 23.37 3.41 10.00
CA LEU A 980 22.17 3.97 9.37
C LEU A 980 22.48 5.08 8.33
N GLY A 981 23.73 5.53 8.22
CA GLY A 981 24.11 6.67 7.38
C GLY A 981 23.47 7.98 7.83
N GLU A 982 23.27 8.92 6.89
CA GLU A 982 22.64 10.21 7.15
C GLU A 982 21.17 10.08 7.55
N ALA A 983 20.73 10.86 8.54
CA ALA A 983 19.37 10.75 9.09
C ALA A 983 18.28 10.88 8.02
N TYR A 984 18.41 11.79 7.06
CA TYR A 984 17.40 11.97 6.00
C TYR A 984 17.34 10.80 4.99
N ARG A 985 18.36 9.93 4.93
CA ARG A 985 18.42 8.77 4.02
C ARG A 985 18.07 7.44 4.69
N ARG A 986 18.09 7.37 6.02
CA ARG A 986 17.85 6.10 6.74
C ARG A 986 16.40 5.62 6.60
N SER A 987 16.22 4.29 6.57
CA SER A 987 14.92 3.65 6.67
C SER A 987 14.28 3.89 8.04
N ASP A 988 12.96 4.10 8.04
CA ASP A 988 12.18 4.19 9.26
C ASP A 988 11.68 2.82 9.72
N ALA A 989 11.72 1.80 8.84
CA ALA A 989 11.22 0.46 9.10
C ALA A 989 11.84 -0.19 10.35
N PRO A 990 11.08 -1.02 11.09
CA PRO A 990 11.60 -1.71 12.25
C PRO A 990 12.51 -2.87 11.80
N GLU A 991 13.59 -3.06 12.54
CA GLU A 991 14.52 -4.18 12.34
C GLU A 991 14.15 -5.35 13.26
N ARG A 992 14.56 -6.58 12.89
CA ARG A 992 14.51 -7.77 13.77
C ARG A 992 13.12 -8.14 14.29
N GLN A 993 12.08 -7.98 13.48
CA GLN A 993 10.67 -8.28 13.83
C GLN A 993 10.14 -7.54 15.07
N MET A 994 10.79 -6.44 15.47
CA MET A 994 10.27 -5.58 16.54
C MET A 994 9.03 -4.84 16.07
N LEU A 995 8.09 -4.59 16.98
CA LEU A 995 7.00 -3.65 16.70
C LEU A 995 7.58 -2.26 16.44
N TYR A 996 6.92 -1.51 15.54
CA TYR A 996 7.40 -0.24 15.03
C TYR A 996 7.74 0.78 16.13
N ALA A 997 6.82 0.99 17.08
CA ALA A 997 7.02 1.91 18.20
C ALA A 997 8.19 1.49 19.11
N HIS A 998 8.34 0.20 19.40
CA HIS A 998 9.45 -0.31 20.22
C HIS A 998 10.81 -0.06 19.57
N SER A 999 10.91 -0.26 18.25
CA SER A 999 12.14 0.03 17.50
C SER A 999 12.47 1.53 17.55
N CYS A 1000 11.47 2.40 17.39
CA CYS A 1000 11.64 3.86 17.46
C CYS A 1000 12.13 4.33 18.84
N ILE A 1001 11.53 3.83 19.92
CA ILE A 1001 11.93 4.15 21.30
C ILE A 1001 13.38 3.73 21.54
N LEU A 1002 13.74 2.49 21.22
CA LEU A 1002 15.08 1.98 21.45
C LEU A 1002 16.14 2.72 20.62
N ARG A 1003 15.81 3.11 19.39
CA ARG A 1003 16.67 3.92 18.52
C ARG A 1003 16.89 5.32 19.11
N LEU A 1004 15.82 5.99 19.55
CA LEU A 1004 15.90 7.29 20.23
C LEU A 1004 16.80 7.21 21.47
N LEU A 1005 16.60 6.22 22.36
CA LEU A 1005 17.41 6.03 23.56
C LEU A 1005 18.87 5.71 23.22
N THR A 1006 19.13 4.96 22.15
CA THR A 1006 20.48 4.68 21.65
C THR A 1006 21.17 5.96 21.19
N HIS A 1007 20.50 6.81 20.41
CA HIS A 1007 21.07 8.09 19.97
C HIS A 1007 21.22 9.10 21.12
N LEU A 1008 20.33 9.11 22.11
CA LEU A 1008 20.48 9.90 23.33
C LEU A 1008 21.72 9.44 24.13
N ALA A 1009 21.93 8.13 24.25
CA ALA A 1009 23.15 7.60 24.85
C ALA A 1009 24.40 7.95 24.02
N MET A 1010 24.32 7.92 22.68
CA MET A 1010 25.47 8.26 21.82
C MET A 1010 25.83 9.74 21.90
N ILE A 1011 24.86 10.66 21.98
CA ILE A 1011 25.16 12.10 22.11
C ILE A 1011 25.79 12.39 23.48
N GLN A 1012 25.35 11.70 24.54
CA GLN A 1012 26.01 11.73 25.84
C GLN A 1012 27.43 11.15 25.77
N GLY A 1013 27.61 10.04 25.06
CA GLY A 1013 28.93 9.44 24.81
C GLY A 1013 29.88 10.39 24.08
N ALA A 1014 29.37 11.20 23.15
CA ALA A 1014 30.17 12.15 22.40
C ALA A 1014 30.70 13.29 23.28
N ILE A 1015 29.96 13.68 24.33
CA ILE A 1015 30.42 14.66 25.34
C ILE A 1015 31.62 14.09 26.12
N ARG A 1016 31.59 12.80 26.45
CA ARG A 1016 32.66 12.12 27.21
C ARG A 1016 33.89 11.82 26.34
N ASN A 1017 33.68 11.28 25.15
CA ASN A 1017 34.74 10.93 24.22
C ASN A 1017 34.23 10.91 22.77
N GLN A 1018 34.25 12.09 22.14
CA GLN A 1018 33.82 12.28 20.76
C GLN A 1018 34.58 11.40 19.75
N ARG A 1019 35.86 11.08 20.02
CA ARG A 1019 36.66 10.23 19.11
C ARG A 1019 36.12 8.81 19.06
N SER A 1020 35.85 8.21 20.22
CA SER A 1020 35.31 6.84 20.29
C SER A 1020 33.90 6.73 19.70
N VAL A 1021 33.05 7.76 19.86
CA VAL A 1021 31.74 7.79 19.19
C VAL A 1021 31.88 8.01 17.68
N ALA A 1022 32.82 8.84 17.23
CA ALA A 1022 33.09 9.00 15.80
C ALA A 1022 33.55 7.69 15.14
N GLU A 1023 34.35 6.89 15.84
CA GLU A 1023 34.80 5.57 15.40
C GLU A 1023 33.67 4.53 15.37
N MET A 1024 32.65 4.69 16.22
CA MET A 1024 31.47 3.84 16.25
C MET A 1024 30.52 4.09 15.06
N ILE A 1025 30.59 5.25 14.40
CA ILE A 1025 29.67 5.63 13.32
C ILE A 1025 30.25 5.32 11.94
N HIS A 1026 29.44 4.70 11.09
CA HIS A 1026 29.82 4.29 9.74
C HIS A 1026 28.77 4.71 8.68
N PRO A 1027 29.17 5.49 7.65
CA PRO A 1027 30.47 6.15 7.49
C PRO A 1027 30.71 7.22 8.57
N ARG A 1028 31.99 7.49 8.88
CA ARG A 1028 32.37 8.45 9.93
C ARG A 1028 31.99 9.88 9.52
N PRO A 1029 31.15 10.61 10.29
CA PRO A 1029 30.73 11.95 9.96
C PRO A 1029 31.82 12.98 10.28
N ALA A 1030 31.80 14.12 9.58
CA ALA A 1030 32.69 15.25 9.86
C ALA A 1030 32.27 15.98 11.17
N ASP A 1031 30.97 16.16 11.37
CA ASP A 1031 30.38 16.69 12.60
C ASP A 1031 29.52 15.61 13.29
N VAL A 1032 30.09 14.98 14.33
CA VAL A 1032 29.42 13.93 15.11
C VAL A 1032 28.21 14.48 15.86
N THR A 1033 28.31 15.69 16.42
CA THR A 1033 27.24 16.27 17.25
C THR A 1033 26.07 16.68 16.37
N GLY A 1034 26.33 17.36 15.24
CA GLY A 1034 25.30 17.66 14.24
C GLY A 1034 24.65 16.41 13.65
N PHE A 1035 25.44 15.37 13.38
CA PHE A 1035 24.93 14.07 12.92
C PHE A 1035 23.92 13.46 13.91
N LEU A 1036 24.28 13.38 15.20
CA LEU A 1036 23.41 12.80 16.23
C LEU A 1036 22.16 13.66 16.48
N TRP A 1037 22.26 14.99 16.42
CA TRP A 1037 21.10 15.87 16.49
C TRP A 1037 20.08 15.60 15.38
N ASN A 1038 20.54 15.48 14.14
CA ASN A 1038 19.66 15.19 13.01
C ASN A 1038 18.95 13.83 13.18
N HIS A 1039 19.64 12.84 13.75
CA HIS A 1039 19.02 11.54 14.05
C HIS A 1039 17.98 11.63 15.17
N LEU A 1040 18.27 12.33 16.26
CA LEU A 1040 17.36 12.55 17.38
C LEU A 1040 16.09 13.31 16.99
N GLU A 1041 16.21 14.36 16.19
CA GLU A 1041 15.07 15.12 15.66
C GLU A 1041 14.19 14.23 14.76
N LYS A 1042 14.82 13.38 13.95
CA LYS A 1042 14.09 12.39 13.13
C LYS A 1042 13.45 11.32 14.01
N ASP A 1043 14.13 10.81 15.03
CA ASP A 1043 13.58 9.79 15.93
C ASP A 1043 12.33 10.27 16.65
N MET A 1044 12.33 11.50 17.19
CA MET A 1044 11.15 12.08 17.82
C MET A 1044 9.98 12.20 16.84
N ARG A 1045 10.25 12.61 15.60
CA ARG A 1045 9.21 12.73 14.56
C ARG A 1045 8.64 11.37 14.16
N VAL A 1046 9.50 10.37 13.95
CA VAL A 1046 9.08 9.02 13.55
C VAL A 1046 8.33 8.34 14.70
N LEU A 1047 8.79 8.49 15.94
CA LEU A 1047 8.12 7.97 17.12
C LEU A 1047 6.74 8.60 17.31
N GLY A 1048 6.61 9.93 17.17
CA GLY A 1048 5.31 10.59 17.28
C GLY A 1048 4.31 10.10 16.24
N ARG A 1049 4.74 9.89 14.99
CA ARG A 1049 3.90 9.27 13.95
C ARG A 1049 3.53 7.83 14.28
N ALA A 1050 4.45 7.05 14.83
CA ALA A 1050 4.20 5.66 15.23
C ALA A 1050 3.14 5.54 16.34
N LEU A 1051 3.07 6.55 17.22
CA LEU A 1051 2.15 6.60 18.36
C LEU A 1051 0.85 7.38 18.07
N ASP A 1052 0.75 8.02 16.90
CA ASP A 1052 -0.29 9.01 16.58
C ASP A 1052 -0.38 10.14 17.64
N GLN A 1053 0.80 10.66 18.03
CA GLN A 1053 0.95 11.67 19.08
C GLN A 1053 1.76 12.87 18.60
N ASN A 1054 1.44 14.05 19.13
CA ASN A 1054 2.26 15.26 18.97
C ASN A 1054 3.60 15.12 19.71
N LEU A 1055 4.47 16.12 19.54
CA LEU A 1055 5.80 16.16 20.15
C LEU A 1055 5.76 16.08 21.69
N ASP A 1056 4.84 16.81 22.33
CA ASP A 1056 4.70 16.86 23.79
C ASP A 1056 4.30 15.51 24.39
N ASN A 1057 3.26 14.88 23.84
CA ASN A 1057 2.76 13.57 24.27
C ASN A 1057 3.79 12.48 23.98
N THR A 1058 4.51 12.58 22.86
CA THR A 1058 5.62 11.67 22.54
C THR A 1058 6.71 11.77 23.61
N ALA A 1059 7.09 12.98 24.01
CA ALA A 1059 8.08 13.19 25.08
C ALA A 1059 7.59 12.67 26.43
N ILE A 1060 6.32 12.92 26.78
CA ILE A 1060 5.67 12.38 27.99
C ILE A 1060 5.74 10.84 27.99
N THR A 1061 5.42 10.19 26.86
CA THR A 1061 5.50 8.73 26.71
C THR A 1061 6.93 8.23 26.99
N VAL A 1062 7.95 8.88 26.43
CA VAL A 1062 9.36 8.51 26.69
C VAL A 1062 9.74 8.73 28.15
N HIS A 1063 9.30 9.83 28.78
CA HIS A 1063 9.54 10.06 30.20
C HIS A 1063 8.87 9.01 31.11
N LEU A 1064 7.66 8.56 30.79
CA LEU A 1064 6.99 7.48 31.51
C LEU A 1064 7.76 6.17 31.40
N ILE A 1065 8.32 5.86 30.23
CA ILE A 1065 9.19 4.69 30.02
C ILE A 1065 10.46 4.81 30.87
N LEU A 1066 11.15 5.95 30.83
CA LEU A 1066 12.36 6.18 31.63
C LEU A 1066 12.08 6.09 33.14
N ARG A 1067 10.92 6.57 33.59
CA ARG A 1067 10.45 6.43 34.97
C ARG A 1067 10.26 4.95 35.33
N ALA A 1068 9.58 4.17 34.49
CA ALA A 1068 9.41 2.74 34.71
C ALA A 1068 10.75 2.01 34.78
N CYS A 1069 11.72 2.42 33.94
CA CYS A 1069 13.10 1.93 34.03
C CYS A 1069 13.78 2.34 35.35
N ALA A 1070 13.49 3.49 35.95
CA ALA A 1070 14.07 3.83 37.25
C ALA A 1070 13.52 2.95 38.39
N GLU A 1071 12.21 2.64 38.36
CA GLU A 1071 11.49 1.94 39.45
C GLU A 1071 11.70 0.40 39.46
N GLY A 1072 12.08 -0.22 38.35
CA GLY A 1072 12.20 -1.68 38.23
C GLY A 1072 13.48 -2.29 38.84
N THR A 1073 13.39 -2.84 40.06
CA THR A 1073 14.31 -3.90 40.54
C THR A 1073 13.71 -5.28 40.25
N ILE A 1074 14.37 -6.05 39.38
CA ILE A 1074 14.01 -7.45 39.09
C ILE A 1074 14.40 -8.33 40.28
N GLY A 1075 13.42 -8.61 41.12
CA GLY A 1075 13.32 -9.82 41.92
C GLY A 1075 11.84 -10.20 41.93
N ASP A 1076 11.50 -11.35 41.36
CA ASP A 1076 10.18 -12.00 41.43
C ASP A 1076 9.07 -11.59 40.44
N LEU A 1077 9.37 -11.47 39.14
CA LEU A 1077 8.31 -11.55 38.12
C LEU A 1077 8.67 -12.57 37.03
N PRO A 1078 7.91 -13.67 36.88
CA PRO A 1078 8.13 -14.64 35.82
C PRO A 1078 7.80 -14.02 34.45
N GLU A 1079 8.54 -14.46 33.41
CA GLU A 1079 8.54 -13.92 32.03
C GLU A 1079 7.15 -13.68 31.40
N HIS A 1080 6.12 -14.36 31.90
CA HIS A 1080 4.75 -14.28 31.40
C HIS A 1080 4.03 -12.96 31.74
N VAL A 1081 4.49 -12.20 32.74
CA VAL A 1081 3.82 -10.96 33.21
C VAL A 1081 4.34 -9.71 32.48
N LEU A 1082 5.52 -9.78 31.84
CA LEU A 1082 6.09 -8.65 31.07
C LEU A 1082 5.27 -8.32 29.82
N LEU A 1083 4.53 -9.28 29.26
CA LEU A 1083 3.67 -9.07 28.10
C LEU A 1083 2.27 -8.53 28.46
N SER A 1084 1.79 -8.70 29.70
CA SER A 1084 0.44 -8.27 30.09
C SER A 1084 0.38 -6.85 30.67
N HIS A 1085 1.44 -6.37 31.32
CA HIS A 1085 1.43 -5.04 31.96
C HIS A 1085 1.68 -3.86 31.02
N MET A 1086 2.24 -4.07 29.83
CA MET A 1086 2.31 -3.01 28.80
C MET A 1086 1.03 -2.90 27.96
N HIS A 1087 0.10 -3.85 28.04
CA HIS A 1087 -1.14 -3.86 27.26
C HIS A 1087 -2.29 -3.06 27.89
N THR A 1088 -2.17 -2.62 29.15
CA THR A 1088 -3.29 -2.00 29.90
C THR A 1088 -3.14 -0.50 30.16
N HIS A 1089 -2.01 0.13 29.79
CA HIS A 1089 -1.81 1.58 29.90
C HIS A 1089 -1.05 2.18 28.71
N CYS A 1090 -1.51 1.90 27.49
CA CYS A 1090 -1.27 2.71 26.31
C CYS A 1090 -2.63 3.10 25.71
#